data_AF-A0A1M5AIU0-F1
#
_entry.id   AF-A0A1M5AIU0-F1
#
_cell.length_a   1.000
_cell.length_b   1.000
_cell.length_c   1.000
_cell.angle_alpha   90.00
_cell.angle_beta   90.00
_cell.angle_gamma   90.00
#
_symmetry.space_group_name_H-M   'P 1'
#
loop_
_entity.id
_entity.type
_entity.pdbx_description
1 polymer ?
#
loop_
_entity_poly.entity_id
_entity_poly.type
_entity_poly.pdbx_seq_one_letter_code
_entity_poly.pdbx_strand_id
1 'polypeptide(L)'
;MDIKRLRLMLPLLAGAGLLFIPLAGDFHIESAILASLAGCFWAGLRACGHSRQKSDFYSALTVAGYLYVGGLPLAVNALAGGCFSVHGLAFWLIYPLPSVFFGYAVGRLARKWGLWYRRTATTVILLIIGVGVLLVEFFNYPQLYFFNHVWGGWAGPIYDEAITVSGAAFFFRSMTGLWALLLWHIPSAGSDRLAVWIVGISAVGLGVGYTQLAETGIISPPSYIQAVLGGSLETEHFQLYYDREYYSDYEIRMLAREHEFYLERISDKLKLNPADFSHKIESYLYAHPWQKKRLVGAKFTSFVPVWLARDQLHIAKQQITGSLKHELVHVAAKQFGNALLNASWSIGLVEGLAVAVDGGSSPTTTVDQMVAAEKPYPGPEALRQALSPWGFYSGRSGVNYMTGGSFVQYLLDRYPAEHIKEAYRTGDVGDAYPQDWQLLVGGWHRHLDSVAVDSTDRRNARQLFSIPSLLEQRCPHVVSAFASAWDNYRYYRAAGDTAEALVALDRALVESDSLPSIQAEWSYRHLEAGEPGAVRRVASLKDTTLDLQLLYADAFALIGNREQARAHVEQARTIYASGPDTLRKEALDTRTGNRQWQIYRRLTYGRELPDSATFDKALYRTKIRAVRASVEQEEWASMMGYAEQLLEHPLRDDFFDDYLALIHHLCFQREDEAALEWIRKLSRTGLRDRHRQRLNREIDWHYFLKNRENFEKP
;
A
#
# COMPACT_ATOMS: atom_id res chain seq x y z
N MET A 1 9.80 -15.44 -51.77
CA MET A 1 9.54 -15.73 -50.33
C MET A 1 8.08 -16.14 -50.21
N ASP A 2 7.79 -17.35 -49.74
CA ASP A 2 6.46 -17.96 -49.77
C ASP A 2 5.44 -17.17 -48.91
N ILE A 3 4.23 -16.88 -49.43
CA ILE A 3 3.19 -16.05 -48.78
C ILE A 3 2.83 -16.60 -47.38
N LYS A 4 2.98 -17.91 -47.18
CA LYS A 4 2.79 -18.56 -45.87
C LYS A 4 3.84 -18.15 -44.84
N ARG A 5 5.10 -17.96 -45.24
CA ARG A 5 6.17 -17.51 -44.34
C ARG A 5 5.95 -16.05 -43.92
N LEU A 6 5.51 -15.19 -44.84
CA LEU A 6 5.23 -13.78 -44.54
C LEU A 6 4.12 -13.60 -43.50
N ARG A 7 3.12 -14.49 -43.48
CA ARG A 7 1.99 -14.45 -42.53
C ARG A 7 2.36 -14.74 -41.08
N LEU A 8 3.42 -15.51 -40.84
CA LEU A 8 3.93 -15.79 -39.49
C LEU A 8 5.04 -14.83 -39.06
N MET A 9 5.77 -14.24 -40.01
CA MET A 9 6.81 -13.26 -39.71
C MET A 9 6.25 -11.97 -39.12
N LEU A 10 5.11 -11.46 -39.62
CA LEU A 10 4.58 -10.18 -39.15
C LEU A 10 4.18 -10.20 -37.67
N PRO A 11 3.45 -11.21 -37.13
CA PRO A 11 3.19 -11.29 -35.70
C PRO A 11 4.47 -11.47 -34.86
N LEU A 12 5.45 -12.25 -35.34
CA LEU A 12 6.73 -12.42 -34.65
C LEU A 12 7.50 -11.09 -34.56
N LEU A 13 7.53 -10.30 -35.64
CA LEU A 13 8.17 -8.98 -35.64
C LEU A 13 7.45 -8.01 -34.72
N ALA A 14 6.12 -8.04 -34.67
CA ALA A 14 5.34 -7.23 -33.73
C ALA A 14 5.67 -7.58 -32.27
N GLY A 15 5.73 -8.89 -31.95
CA GLY A 15 6.15 -9.38 -30.64
C GLY A 15 7.59 -8.98 -30.28
N ALA A 16 8.51 -9.07 -31.23
CA ALA A 16 9.89 -8.63 -31.04
C ALA A 16 10.00 -7.11 -30.83
N GLY A 17 9.14 -6.32 -31.47
CA GLY A 17 9.07 -4.87 -31.25
C GLY A 17 8.62 -4.49 -29.84
N LEU A 18 7.70 -5.27 -29.24
CA LEU A 18 7.23 -5.03 -27.87
C LEU A 18 8.33 -5.22 -26.81
N LEU A 19 9.37 -6.02 -27.09
CA LEU A 19 10.50 -6.23 -26.16
C LEU A 19 11.22 -4.94 -25.75
N PHE A 20 11.10 -3.88 -26.55
CA PHE A 20 11.74 -2.59 -26.29
C PHE A 20 10.84 -1.59 -25.55
N ILE A 21 9.61 -1.99 -25.22
CA ILE A 21 8.65 -1.16 -24.48
C ILE A 21 8.62 -1.66 -23.04
N PRO A 22 8.98 -0.83 -22.04
CA PRO A 22 8.90 -1.21 -20.63
C PRO A 22 7.51 -1.77 -20.25
N LEU A 23 7.49 -2.83 -19.43
CA LEU A 23 6.30 -3.61 -19.01
C LEU A 23 5.58 -4.37 -20.13
N ALA A 24 5.41 -3.79 -21.32
CA ALA A 24 4.80 -4.48 -22.47
C ALA A 24 5.74 -5.52 -23.13
N GLY A 25 7.05 -5.40 -22.90
CA GLY A 25 8.06 -6.39 -23.29
C GLY A 25 8.09 -7.65 -22.41
N ASP A 26 7.38 -7.64 -21.29
CA ASP A 26 7.27 -8.79 -20.40
C ASP A 26 6.12 -9.71 -20.84
N PHE A 27 6.34 -11.03 -20.76
CA PHE A 27 5.29 -12.02 -21.02
C PHE A 27 4.34 -12.13 -19.82
N HIS A 28 3.58 -11.06 -19.59
CA HIS A 28 2.73 -10.89 -18.42
C HIS A 28 1.40 -10.18 -18.74
N ILE A 29 0.74 -9.61 -17.73
CA ILE A 29 -0.61 -9.04 -17.79
C ILE A 29 -0.70 -7.89 -18.82
N GLU A 30 0.29 -7.01 -18.91
CA GLU A 30 0.29 -5.83 -19.77
C GLU A 30 0.28 -6.22 -21.26
N SER A 31 1.19 -7.12 -21.65
CA SER A 31 1.24 -7.62 -23.03
C SER A 31 0.02 -8.47 -23.38
N ALA A 32 -0.54 -9.22 -22.41
CA ALA A 32 -1.79 -9.95 -22.60
C ALA A 32 -3.00 -9.00 -22.78
N ILE A 33 -3.07 -7.89 -22.05
CA ILE A 33 -4.10 -6.84 -22.23
C ILE A 33 -4.00 -6.23 -23.64
N LEU A 34 -2.80 -5.85 -24.07
CA LEU A 34 -2.58 -5.30 -25.41
C LEU A 34 -2.97 -6.29 -26.51
N ALA A 35 -2.59 -7.55 -26.38
CA ALA A 35 -2.98 -8.61 -27.31
C ALA A 35 -4.50 -8.82 -27.35
N SER A 36 -5.16 -8.75 -26.19
CA SER A 36 -6.62 -8.89 -26.07
C SER A 36 -7.36 -7.73 -26.73
N LEU A 37 -6.93 -6.50 -26.48
CA LEU A 37 -7.47 -5.30 -27.10
C LEU A 37 -7.35 -5.36 -28.63
N ALA A 38 -6.14 -5.59 -29.14
CA ALA A 38 -5.87 -5.69 -30.58
C ALA A 38 -6.66 -6.85 -31.21
N GLY A 39 -6.68 -8.00 -30.53
CA GLY A 39 -7.38 -9.20 -30.95
C GLY A 39 -8.90 -9.01 -31.08
N CYS A 40 -9.52 -8.39 -30.08
CA CYS A 40 -10.96 -8.12 -30.05
C CYS A 40 -11.40 -7.26 -31.25
N PHE A 41 -10.73 -6.13 -31.48
CA PHE A 41 -11.05 -5.24 -32.61
C PHE A 41 -10.74 -5.88 -33.96
N TRP A 42 -9.59 -6.53 -34.10
CA TRP A 42 -9.21 -7.19 -35.34
C TRP A 42 -10.21 -8.30 -35.71
N ALA A 43 -10.59 -9.12 -34.74
CA ALA A 43 -11.56 -10.20 -34.92
C ALA A 43 -12.95 -9.67 -35.30
N GLY A 44 -13.44 -8.62 -34.62
CA GLY A 44 -14.74 -8.00 -34.94
C GLY A 44 -14.80 -7.38 -36.33
N LEU A 45 -13.77 -6.61 -36.71
CA LEU A 45 -13.69 -6.02 -38.05
C LEU A 45 -13.56 -7.09 -39.14
N ARG A 46 -12.84 -8.18 -38.86
CA ARG A 46 -12.72 -9.33 -39.77
C ARG A 46 -14.05 -10.04 -39.94
N ALA A 47 -14.80 -10.26 -38.86
CA ALA A 47 -16.12 -10.90 -38.88
C ALA A 47 -17.14 -10.12 -39.73
N CYS A 48 -16.98 -8.80 -39.86
CA CYS A 48 -17.81 -7.97 -40.73
C CYS A 48 -17.62 -8.26 -42.23
N GLY A 49 -16.54 -8.89 -42.68
CA GLY A 49 -16.30 -9.22 -44.09
C GLY A 49 -17.19 -10.37 -44.60
N HIS A 50 -17.64 -10.32 -45.87
CA HIS A 50 -18.43 -11.39 -46.48
C HIS A 50 -17.58 -12.66 -46.69
N SER A 51 -18.09 -13.77 -46.16
CA SER A 51 -17.50 -15.10 -46.05
C SER A 51 -17.46 -15.81 -47.40
N ARG A 52 -16.27 -16.15 -47.92
CA ARG A 52 -16.17 -17.05 -49.08
C ARG A 52 -15.21 -18.24 -48.94
N GLN A 53 -14.64 -18.56 -47.78
CA GLN A 53 -13.74 -19.73 -47.76
C GLN A 53 -13.42 -20.48 -46.46
N LYS A 54 -13.84 -20.06 -45.24
CA LYS A 54 -13.62 -20.84 -44.00
C LYS A 54 -14.75 -20.62 -42.99
N SER A 55 -15.01 -21.59 -42.12
CA SER A 55 -15.98 -21.42 -41.02
C SER A 55 -15.61 -20.19 -40.18
N ASP A 56 -16.61 -19.43 -39.74
CA ASP A 56 -16.44 -18.25 -38.88
C ASP A 56 -15.55 -18.57 -37.66
N PHE A 57 -15.72 -19.76 -37.10
CA PHE A 57 -14.92 -20.28 -35.98
C PHE A 57 -13.43 -20.35 -36.32
N TYR A 58 -13.04 -20.99 -37.44
CA TYR A 58 -11.63 -21.05 -37.84
C TYR A 58 -11.05 -19.67 -38.14
N SER A 59 -11.88 -18.72 -38.60
CA SER A 59 -11.43 -17.34 -38.80
C SER A 59 -11.11 -16.65 -37.48
N ALA A 60 -11.92 -16.82 -36.43
CA ALA A 60 -11.63 -16.32 -35.09
C ALA A 60 -10.37 -16.99 -34.52
N LEU A 61 -10.27 -18.31 -34.65
CA LEU A 61 -9.11 -19.08 -34.19
C LEU A 61 -7.82 -18.67 -34.92
N THR A 62 -7.90 -18.32 -36.20
CA THR A 62 -6.75 -17.81 -36.96
C THR A 62 -6.24 -16.48 -36.39
N VAL A 63 -7.16 -15.57 -36.01
CA VAL A 63 -6.79 -14.30 -35.35
C VAL A 63 -6.10 -14.57 -34.01
N ALA A 64 -6.70 -15.41 -33.16
CA ALA A 64 -6.09 -15.81 -31.89
C ALA A 64 -4.71 -16.43 -32.10
N GLY A 65 -4.57 -17.36 -33.06
CA GLY A 65 -3.30 -18.01 -33.37
C GLY A 65 -2.20 -17.02 -33.76
N TYR A 66 -2.52 -15.97 -34.52
CA TYR A 66 -1.53 -14.92 -34.83
C TYR A 66 -1.09 -14.14 -33.58
N LEU A 67 -2.00 -13.84 -32.65
CA LEU A 67 -1.63 -13.18 -31.39
C LEU A 67 -0.70 -14.07 -30.55
N TYR A 68 -1.01 -15.36 -30.43
CA TYR A 68 -0.16 -16.32 -29.71
C TYR A 68 1.23 -16.47 -30.35
N VAL A 69 1.31 -16.47 -31.69
CA VAL A 69 2.58 -16.43 -32.40
C VAL A 69 3.35 -15.14 -32.09
N GLY A 70 2.66 -13.99 -31.99
CA GLY A 70 3.25 -12.73 -31.55
C GLY A 70 3.68 -12.70 -30.09
N GLY A 71 3.11 -13.54 -29.23
CA GLY A 71 3.55 -13.72 -27.84
C GLY A 71 4.81 -14.57 -27.69
N LEU A 72 5.21 -15.34 -28.71
CA LEU A 72 6.38 -16.24 -28.62
C LEU A 72 7.71 -15.52 -28.34
N PRO A 73 8.07 -14.40 -29.00
CA PRO A 73 9.29 -13.67 -28.68
C PRO A 73 9.34 -13.21 -27.21
N LEU A 74 8.20 -12.75 -26.68
CA LEU A 74 8.06 -12.34 -25.28
C LEU A 74 8.25 -13.55 -24.34
N ALA A 75 7.60 -14.68 -24.63
CA ALA A 75 7.73 -15.90 -23.82
C ALA A 75 9.17 -16.44 -23.82
N VAL A 76 9.83 -16.44 -24.98
CA VAL A 76 11.24 -16.85 -25.12
C VAL A 76 12.15 -15.91 -24.34
N ASN A 77 11.93 -14.59 -24.41
CA ASN A 77 12.68 -13.61 -23.62
C ASN A 77 12.49 -13.81 -22.12
N ALA A 78 11.25 -14.04 -21.66
CA ALA A 78 10.95 -14.30 -20.26
C ALA A 78 11.62 -15.58 -19.74
N LEU A 79 11.61 -16.66 -20.54
CA LEU A 79 12.30 -17.91 -20.21
C LEU A 79 13.81 -17.74 -20.17
N ALA A 80 14.40 -17.10 -21.18
CA ALA A 80 15.85 -16.87 -21.26
C ALA A 80 16.35 -15.90 -20.16
N GLY A 81 15.53 -14.93 -19.77
CA GLY A 81 15.83 -13.93 -18.75
C GLY A 81 15.57 -14.39 -17.32
N GLY A 82 14.96 -15.56 -17.10
CA GLY A 82 14.53 -16.03 -15.79
C GLY A 82 13.32 -15.29 -15.22
N CYS A 83 12.61 -14.50 -16.04
CA CYS A 83 11.44 -13.72 -15.64
C CYS A 83 10.11 -14.43 -15.94
N PHE A 84 10.13 -15.69 -16.39
CA PHE A 84 8.90 -16.44 -16.69
C PHE A 84 8.10 -16.73 -15.42
N SER A 85 6.79 -16.43 -15.45
CA SER A 85 5.86 -16.75 -14.36
C SER A 85 4.68 -17.56 -14.87
N VAL A 86 4.17 -18.46 -14.02
CA VAL A 86 2.95 -19.25 -14.31
C VAL A 86 1.74 -18.32 -14.47
N HIS A 87 1.70 -17.21 -13.73
CA HIS A 87 0.66 -16.20 -13.86
C HIS A 87 0.71 -15.48 -15.22
N GLY A 88 1.89 -15.15 -15.72
CA GLY A 88 2.06 -14.56 -17.05
C GLY A 88 1.53 -15.48 -18.17
N LEU A 89 1.86 -16.77 -18.09
CA LEU A 89 1.28 -17.77 -18.98
C LEU A 89 -0.24 -17.84 -18.85
N ALA A 90 -0.77 -17.88 -17.63
CA ALA A 90 -2.20 -17.93 -17.39
C ALA A 90 -2.92 -16.71 -17.99
N PHE A 91 -2.42 -15.48 -17.80
CA PHE A 91 -2.98 -14.27 -18.42
C PHE A 91 -3.03 -14.38 -19.96
N TRP A 92 -1.96 -14.84 -20.59
CA TRP A 92 -1.92 -15.06 -22.04
C TRP A 92 -2.89 -16.14 -22.52
N LEU A 93 -3.21 -17.14 -21.69
CA LEU A 93 -4.21 -18.15 -22.03
C LEU A 93 -5.64 -17.62 -21.87
N ILE A 94 -5.92 -16.85 -20.82
CA ILE A 94 -7.29 -16.49 -20.45
C ILE A 94 -7.77 -15.13 -20.96
N TYR A 95 -6.89 -14.18 -21.30
CA TYR A 95 -7.32 -12.86 -21.77
C TYR A 95 -7.58 -12.80 -23.29
N PRO A 96 -6.60 -13.12 -24.17
CA PRO A 96 -6.76 -12.85 -25.60
C PRO A 96 -7.84 -13.70 -26.26
N LEU A 97 -7.93 -14.98 -25.89
CA LEU A 97 -8.83 -15.93 -26.55
C LEU A 97 -10.32 -15.55 -26.34
N PRO A 98 -10.84 -15.37 -25.12
CA PRO A 98 -12.22 -14.91 -24.93
C PRO A 98 -12.51 -13.56 -25.59
N SER A 99 -11.59 -12.59 -25.50
CA SER A 99 -11.73 -11.26 -26.13
C SER A 99 -11.84 -11.33 -27.66
N VAL A 100 -11.04 -12.18 -28.31
CA VAL A 100 -11.11 -12.44 -29.76
C VAL A 100 -12.48 -12.99 -30.15
N PHE A 101 -12.97 -14.01 -29.42
CA PHE A 101 -14.27 -14.61 -29.71
C PHE A 101 -15.43 -13.64 -29.44
N PHE A 102 -15.33 -12.85 -28.39
CA PHE A 102 -16.29 -11.79 -28.08
C PHE A 102 -16.37 -10.75 -29.20
N GLY A 103 -15.24 -10.16 -29.59
CA GLY A 103 -15.18 -9.19 -30.68
C GLY A 103 -15.67 -9.76 -32.01
N TYR A 104 -15.28 -11.00 -32.34
CA TYR A 104 -15.77 -11.70 -33.53
C TYR A 104 -17.29 -11.89 -33.50
N ALA A 105 -17.85 -12.28 -32.35
CA ALA A 105 -19.29 -12.49 -32.19
C ALA A 105 -20.08 -11.19 -32.43
N VAL A 106 -19.61 -10.05 -31.91
CA VAL A 106 -20.22 -8.72 -32.15
C VAL A 106 -20.21 -8.38 -33.65
N GLY A 107 -19.06 -8.51 -34.32
CA GLY A 107 -18.95 -8.21 -35.75
C GLY A 107 -19.76 -9.17 -36.63
N ARG A 108 -19.83 -10.45 -36.23
CA ARG A 108 -20.66 -11.47 -36.89
C ARG A 108 -22.14 -11.16 -36.73
N LEU A 109 -22.58 -10.72 -35.55
CA LEU A 109 -23.95 -10.31 -35.27
C LEU A 109 -24.37 -9.15 -36.17
N ALA A 110 -23.55 -8.08 -36.21
CA ALA A 110 -23.77 -6.93 -37.09
C ALA A 110 -23.88 -7.33 -38.57
N ARG A 111 -23.04 -8.29 -39.01
CA ARG A 111 -23.10 -8.86 -40.37
C ARG A 111 -24.39 -9.64 -40.61
N LYS A 112 -24.81 -10.49 -39.66
CA LYS A 112 -25.99 -11.37 -39.80
C LYS A 112 -27.30 -10.61 -39.75
N TRP A 113 -27.35 -9.49 -39.02
CA TRP A 113 -28.48 -8.56 -39.03
C TRP A 113 -28.51 -7.62 -40.24
N GLY A 114 -27.54 -7.71 -41.16
CA GLY A 114 -27.56 -6.95 -42.40
C GLY A 114 -27.30 -5.45 -42.23
N LEU A 115 -26.64 -5.02 -41.15
CA LEU A 115 -26.35 -3.60 -40.92
C LEU A 115 -25.42 -3.05 -42.01
N TRP A 116 -25.84 -1.98 -42.70
CA TRP A 116 -25.05 -1.37 -43.78
C TRP A 116 -23.76 -0.68 -43.26
N TYR A 117 -23.79 -0.18 -42.03
CA TYR A 117 -22.65 0.43 -41.31
C TYR A 117 -21.99 -0.54 -40.31
N ARG A 118 -22.08 -1.86 -40.54
CA ARG A 118 -21.60 -2.94 -39.64
C ARG A 118 -20.20 -2.74 -39.05
N ARG A 119 -19.23 -2.21 -39.82
CA ARG A 119 -17.86 -1.95 -39.32
C ARG A 119 -17.86 -0.85 -38.27
N THR A 120 -18.49 0.28 -38.57
CA THR A 120 -18.66 1.40 -37.64
C THR A 120 -19.43 0.97 -36.40
N ALA A 121 -20.55 0.26 -36.57
CA ALA A 121 -21.34 -0.27 -35.44
C ALA A 121 -20.50 -1.16 -34.52
N THR A 122 -19.74 -2.10 -35.10
CA THR A 122 -18.86 -2.99 -34.34
C THR A 122 -17.81 -2.21 -33.58
N THR A 123 -17.11 -1.27 -34.23
CA THR A 123 -16.09 -0.44 -33.57
C THR A 123 -16.70 0.38 -32.43
N VAL A 124 -17.84 1.04 -32.64
CA VAL A 124 -18.49 1.87 -31.62
C VAL A 124 -18.94 1.02 -30.43
N ILE A 125 -19.56 -0.14 -30.68
CA ILE A 125 -19.97 -1.07 -29.61
C ILE A 125 -18.76 -1.51 -28.79
N LEU A 126 -17.68 -1.92 -29.45
CA LEU A 126 -16.46 -2.34 -28.75
C LEU A 126 -15.78 -1.18 -28.01
N LEU A 127 -15.85 0.06 -28.51
CA LEU A 127 -15.37 1.24 -27.78
C LEU A 127 -16.23 1.56 -26.56
N ILE A 128 -17.55 1.49 -26.68
CA ILE A 128 -18.48 1.69 -25.54
C ILE A 128 -18.22 0.64 -24.47
N ILE A 129 -18.01 -0.62 -24.83
CA ILE A 129 -17.69 -1.67 -23.86
C ILE A 129 -16.28 -1.47 -23.30
N GLY A 130 -15.29 -1.20 -24.15
CA GLY A 130 -13.88 -1.09 -23.74
C GLY A 130 -13.58 0.13 -22.85
N VAL A 131 -14.24 1.26 -23.11
CA VAL A 131 -14.01 2.53 -22.42
C VAL A 131 -15.23 2.95 -21.59
N GLY A 132 -16.43 2.87 -22.13
CA GLY A 132 -17.64 3.34 -21.44
C GLY A 132 -17.93 2.59 -20.14
N VAL A 133 -17.82 1.25 -20.15
CA VAL A 133 -17.99 0.44 -18.90
C VAL A 133 -16.92 0.79 -17.89
N LEU A 134 -15.66 0.94 -18.31
CA LEU A 134 -14.57 1.35 -17.44
C LEU A 134 -14.84 2.72 -16.81
N LEU A 135 -15.30 3.70 -17.58
CA LEU A 135 -15.63 5.03 -17.07
C LEU A 135 -16.79 4.98 -16.06
N VAL A 136 -17.82 4.19 -16.34
CA VAL A 136 -18.93 4.00 -15.38
C VAL A 136 -18.41 3.40 -14.08
N GLU A 137 -17.61 2.33 -14.13
CA GLU A 137 -17.05 1.73 -12.93
C GLU A 137 -16.11 2.69 -12.18
N PHE A 138 -15.22 3.36 -12.90
CA PHE A 138 -14.25 4.30 -12.35
C PHE A 138 -14.93 5.44 -11.59
N PHE A 139 -15.98 6.06 -12.15
CA PHE A 139 -16.67 7.19 -11.50
C PHE A 139 -17.71 6.78 -10.45
N ASN A 140 -17.99 5.48 -10.25
CA ASN A 140 -19.00 5.02 -9.29
C ASN A 140 -18.45 4.09 -8.20
N TYR A 141 -17.28 3.48 -8.39
CA TYR A 141 -16.72 2.52 -7.44
C TYR A 141 -15.27 2.90 -7.03
N PRO A 142 -14.88 2.63 -5.78
CA PRO A 142 -13.53 2.95 -5.27
C PRO A 142 -12.44 1.97 -5.67
N GLN A 143 -12.80 0.85 -6.31
CA GLN A 143 -11.85 -0.18 -6.73
C GLN A 143 -10.78 0.35 -7.69
N LEU A 144 -9.56 -0.17 -7.54
CA LEU A 144 -8.43 0.10 -8.44
C LEU A 144 -8.17 -1.07 -9.42
N TYR A 145 -8.94 -2.15 -9.31
CA TYR A 145 -8.97 -3.23 -10.29
C TYR A 145 -10.18 -3.08 -11.21
N PHE A 146 -10.04 -3.51 -12.47
CA PHE A 146 -11.08 -3.38 -13.48
C PHE A 146 -11.12 -4.61 -14.38
N PHE A 147 -12.31 -5.06 -14.75
CA PHE A 147 -12.48 -6.17 -15.69
C PHE A 147 -13.29 -5.73 -16.91
N ASN A 148 -12.86 -6.17 -18.09
CA ASN A 148 -13.48 -5.77 -19.35
C ASN A 148 -13.47 -6.87 -20.41
N HIS A 149 -14.58 -7.01 -21.14
CA HIS A 149 -14.73 -8.02 -22.18
C HIS A 149 -13.81 -7.80 -23.39
N VAL A 150 -13.35 -6.56 -23.63
CA VAL A 150 -12.48 -6.23 -24.77
C VAL A 150 -11.02 -6.56 -24.46
N TRP A 151 -10.51 -6.13 -23.31
CA TRP A 151 -9.05 -6.12 -23.07
C TRP A 151 -8.58 -6.99 -21.89
N GLY A 152 -9.46 -7.69 -21.18
CA GLY A 152 -9.01 -8.52 -20.05
C GLY A 152 -9.34 -7.89 -18.72
N GLY A 153 -8.37 -7.78 -17.83
CA GLY A 153 -8.54 -7.14 -16.54
C GLY A 153 -7.25 -6.49 -16.07
N TRP A 154 -7.39 -5.44 -15.28
CA TRP A 154 -6.32 -4.70 -14.63
C TRP A 154 -6.34 -5.06 -13.15
N ALA A 155 -5.20 -5.49 -12.60
CA ALA A 155 -5.15 -6.13 -11.29
C ALA A 155 -5.09 -5.17 -10.09
N GLY A 156 -4.84 -3.87 -10.33
CA GLY A 156 -4.63 -2.90 -9.27
C GLY A 156 -3.42 -1.99 -9.53
N PRO A 157 -2.96 -1.23 -8.53
CA PRO A 157 -1.78 -0.37 -8.65
C PRO A 157 -0.54 -1.14 -9.10
N ILE A 158 0.22 -0.57 -10.03
CA ILE A 158 1.44 -1.18 -10.61
C ILE A 158 2.52 -1.50 -9.56
N TYR A 159 2.49 -0.85 -8.40
CA TYR A 159 3.48 -1.00 -7.33
C TYR A 159 3.24 -2.21 -6.43
N ASP A 160 2.09 -2.89 -6.55
CA ASP A 160 1.86 -4.16 -5.86
C ASP A 160 2.58 -5.29 -6.64
N GLU A 161 3.79 -5.65 -6.20
CA GLU A 161 4.74 -6.54 -6.91
C GLU A 161 4.17 -7.95 -7.22
N ALA A 162 3.15 -8.41 -6.49
CA ALA A 162 2.50 -9.70 -6.71
C ALA A 162 1.19 -9.56 -7.50
N ILE A 163 1.29 -9.57 -8.83
CA ILE A 163 0.14 -9.67 -9.74
C ILE A 163 -0.13 -11.14 -10.06
N THR A 164 -1.16 -11.70 -9.44
CA THR A 164 -1.58 -13.09 -9.65
C THR A 164 -2.90 -13.17 -10.39
N VAL A 165 -3.13 -14.27 -11.11
CA VAL A 165 -4.44 -14.54 -11.72
C VAL A 165 -5.41 -14.91 -10.61
N SER A 166 -6.41 -14.06 -10.39
CA SER A 166 -7.43 -14.24 -9.36
C SER A 166 -8.60 -15.11 -9.84
N GLY A 167 -9.36 -15.66 -8.89
CA GLY A 167 -10.64 -16.33 -9.19
C GLY A 167 -11.62 -15.39 -9.90
N ALA A 168 -11.61 -14.10 -9.54
CA ALA A 168 -12.37 -13.02 -10.19
C ALA A 168 -12.07 -12.93 -11.70
N ALA A 169 -10.78 -13.00 -12.08
CA ALA A 169 -10.39 -12.97 -13.49
C ALA A 169 -10.99 -14.15 -14.27
N PHE A 170 -10.91 -15.37 -13.72
CA PHE A 170 -11.52 -16.55 -14.33
C PHE A 170 -13.04 -16.42 -14.45
N PHE A 171 -13.72 -16.03 -13.37
CA PHE A 171 -15.17 -15.84 -13.34
C PHE A 171 -15.63 -14.85 -14.43
N PHE A 172 -14.98 -13.69 -14.52
CA PHE A 172 -15.31 -12.71 -15.55
C PHE A 172 -14.98 -13.19 -16.97
N ARG A 173 -13.88 -13.93 -17.17
CA ARG A 173 -13.57 -14.52 -18.48
C ARG A 173 -14.61 -15.58 -18.87
N SER A 174 -15.16 -16.34 -17.92
CA SER A 174 -16.30 -17.22 -18.17
C SER A 174 -17.53 -16.44 -18.62
N MET A 175 -17.86 -15.31 -17.98
CA MET A 175 -18.94 -14.42 -18.45
C MET A 175 -18.67 -13.87 -19.86
N THR A 176 -17.42 -13.51 -20.17
CA THR A 176 -17.01 -13.09 -21.53
C THR A 176 -17.26 -14.20 -22.55
N GLY A 177 -16.96 -15.46 -22.18
CA GLY A 177 -17.28 -16.64 -22.98
C GLY A 177 -18.78 -16.83 -23.19
N LEU A 178 -19.59 -16.67 -22.14
CA LEU A 178 -21.07 -16.74 -22.24
C LEU A 178 -21.62 -15.63 -23.15
N TRP A 179 -21.11 -14.41 -23.06
CA TRP A 179 -21.46 -13.33 -23.99
C TRP A 179 -21.08 -13.68 -25.43
N ALA A 180 -19.88 -14.21 -25.65
CA ALA A 180 -19.46 -14.64 -26.98
C ALA A 180 -20.40 -15.72 -27.54
N LEU A 181 -20.76 -16.74 -26.75
CA LEU A 181 -21.70 -17.79 -27.13
C LEU A 181 -23.10 -17.24 -27.42
N LEU A 182 -23.62 -16.37 -26.54
CA LEU A 182 -24.92 -15.73 -26.69
C LEU A 182 -25.00 -14.97 -28.02
N LEU A 183 -24.07 -14.03 -28.25
CA LEU A 183 -24.03 -13.21 -29.46
C LEU A 183 -23.76 -14.03 -30.73
N TRP A 184 -23.04 -15.14 -30.60
CA TRP A 184 -22.79 -16.06 -31.71
C TRP A 184 -24.04 -16.83 -32.14
N HIS A 185 -24.86 -17.27 -31.20
CA HIS A 185 -25.99 -18.17 -31.49
C HIS A 185 -27.34 -17.45 -31.65
N ILE A 186 -27.50 -16.21 -31.15
CA ILE A 186 -28.72 -15.40 -31.31
C ILE A 186 -29.24 -15.37 -32.77
N PRO A 187 -28.41 -15.10 -33.80
CA PRO A 187 -28.90 -15.05 -35.19
C PRO A 187 -29.46 -16.37 -35.73
N SER A 188 -29.22 -17.48 -35.04
CA SER A 188 -29.61 -18.83 -35.47
C SER A 188 -30.66 -19.46 -34.55
N ALA A 189 -31.03 -18.79 -33.45
CA ALA A 189 -32.02 -19.30 -32.49
C ALA A 189 -33.42 -19.49 -33.10
N GLY A 190 -33.76 -18.76 -34.17
CA GLY A 190 -35.05 -18.95 -34.87
C GLY A 190 -35.12 -20.22 -35.72
N SER A 191 -33.99 -20.86 -36.03
CA SER A 191 -33.93 -21.99 -36.98
C SER A 191 -33.23 -23.24 -36.44
N ASP A 192 -32.51 -23.14 -35.32
CA ASP A 192 -31.77 -24.24 -34.70
C ASP A 192 -32.12 -24.39 -33.22
N ARG A 193 -32.68 -25.56 -32.86
CA ARG A 193 -33.06 -25.88 -31.48
C ARG A 193 -31.85 -25.88 -30.53
N LEU A 194 -30.68 -26.30 -31.00
CA LEU A 194 -29.47 -26.26 -30.17
C LEU A 194 -29.05 -24.81 -29.87
N ALA A 195 -29.16 -23.92 -30.87
CA ALA A 195 -28.89 -22.50 -30.68
C ALA A 195 -29.84 -21.86 -29.64
N VAL A 196 -31.12 -22.25 -29.60
CA VAL A 196 -32.06 -21.81 -28.54
C VAL A 196 -31.56 -22.20 -27.16
N TRP A 197 -31.15 -23.46 -26.97
CA TRP A 197 -30.63 -23.91 -25.67
C TRP A 197 -29.34 -23.19 -25.27
N ILE A 198 -28.40 -23.00 -26.21
CA ILE A 198 -27.15 -22.26 -25.93
C ILE A 198 -27.45 -20.82 -25.54
N VAL A 199 -28.36 -20.14 -26.25
CA VAL A 199 -28.79 -18.78 -25.95
C VAL A 199 -29.46 -18.72 -24.57
N GLY A 200 -30.40 -19.63 -24.29
CA GLY A 200 -31.11 -19.68 -23.01
C GLY A 200 -30.17 -19.93 -21.83
N ILE A 201 -29.29 -20.93 -21.92
CA ILE A 201 -28.31 -21.24 -20.86
C ILE A 201 -27.33 -20.09 -20.68
N SER A 202 -26.86 -19.48 -21.78
CA SER A 202 -25.92 -18.36 -21.71
C SER A 202 -26.58 -17.12 -21.09
N ALA A 203 -27.84 -16.83 -21.43
CA ALA A 203 -28.60 -15.73 -20.85
C ALA A 203 -28.87 -15.95 -19.35
N VAL A 204 -29.27 -17.16 -18.94
CA VAL A 204 -29.44 -17.50 -17.52
C VAL A 204 -28.11 -17.42 -16.77
N GLY A 205 -27.04 -17.98 -17.32
CA GLY A 205 -25.71 -17.93 -16.73
C GLY A 205 -25.18 -16.51 -16.56
N LEU A 206 -25.42 -15.63 -17.54
CA LEU A 206 -25.11 -14.20 -17.42
C LEU A 206 -25.98 -13.53 -16.36
N GLY A 207 -27.30 -13.79 -16.35
CA GLY A 207 -28.22 -13.25 -15.35
C GLY A 207 -27.78 -13.59 -13.93
N VAL A 208 -27.44 -14.85 -13.66
CA VAL A 208 -26.87 -15.28 -12.38
C VAL A 208 -25.51 -14.62 -12.15
N GLY A 209 -24.61 -14.62 -13.13
CA GLY A 209 -23.27 -14.05 -13.01
C GLY A 209 -23.26 -12.57 -12.61
N TYR A 210 -24.13 -11.76 -13.21
CA TYR A 210 -24.26 -10.33 -12.89
C TYR A 210 -24.80 -10.05 -11.48
N THR A 211 -25.51 -11.00 -10.85
CA THR A 211 -25.95 -10.85 -9.44
C THR A 211 -24.84 -11.12 -8.44
N GLN A 212 -23.71 -11.69 -8.87
CA GLN A 212 -22.61 -12.14 -8.01
C GLN A 212 -21.33 -11.30 -8.20
N LEU A 213 -21.42 -10.15 -8.87
CA LEU A 213 -20.22 -9.38 -9.24
C LEU A 213 -19.45 -8.87 -8.03
N ALA A 214 -20.12 -8.49 -6.94
CA ALA A 214 -19.46 -7.98 -5.76
C ALA A 214 -18.78 -9.11 -4.97
N GLU A 215 -19.51 -10.21 -4.77
CA GLU A 215 -19.08 -11.40 -4.03
C GLU A 215 -17.90 -12.09 -4.70
N THR A 216 -17.85 -12.08 -6.03
CA THR A 216 -16.76 -12.67 -6.81
C THR A 216 -15.57 -11.72 -7.03
N GLY A 217 -15.64 -10.48 -6.53
CA GLY A 217 -14.56 -9.49 -6.63
C GLY A 217 -14.39 -8.89 -8.02
N ILE A 218 -15.49 -8.70 -8.77
CA ILE A 218 -15.51 -7.99 -10.06
C ILE A 218 -15.76 -6.49 -9.86
N ILE A 219 -16.63 -6.14 -8.92
CA ILE A 219 -16.90 -4.75 -8.52
C ILE A 219 -16.91 -4.62 -7.00
N SER A 220 -16.83 -3.38 -6.50
CA SER A 220 -16.74 -3.06 -5.08
C SER A 220 -17.69 -1.94 -4.69
N PRO A 221 -19.01 -2.13 -4.81
CA PRO A 221 -19.96 -1.11 -4.41
C PRO A 221 -19.79 -0.79 -2.92
N PRO A 222 -19.93 0.48 -2.50
CA PRO A 222 -19.81 0.87 -1.10
C PRO A 222 -20.67 0.02 -0.15
N SER A 223 -21.90 -0.31 -0.55
CA SER A 223 -22.80 -1.17 0.23
C SER A 223 -22.21 -2.55 0.54
N TYR A 224 -21.48 -3.16 -0.39
CA TYR A 224 -20.81 -4.44 -0.17
C TYR A 224 -19.60 -4.29 0.75
N ILE A 225 -18.77 -3.27 0.55
CA ILE A 225 -17.62 -3.00 1.42
C ILE A 225 -18.09 -2.79 2.87
N GLN A 226 -19.11 -1.94 3.07
CA GLN A 226 -19.70 -1.65 4.37
C GLN A 226 -20.27 -2.90 5.04
N ALA A 227 -20.95 -3.77 4.27
CA ALA A 227 -21.48 -5.03 4.78
C ALA A 227 -20.38 -6.01 5.21
N VAL A 228 -19.27 -6.09 4.47
CA VAL A 228 -18.12 -6.94 4.82
C VAL A 228 -17.40 -6.43 6.07
N LEU A 229 -17.25 -5.11 6.22
CA LEU A 229 -16.62 -4.50 7.40
C LEU A 229 -17.51 -4.63 8.64
N GLY A 230 -18.81 -4.38 8.50
CA GLY A 230 -19.82 -4.65 9.53
C GLY A 230 -19.78 -3.73 10.76
N GLY A 231 -18.77 -2.87 10.91
CA GLY A 231 -18.68 -1.81 11.92
C GLY A 231 -18.85 -0.42 11.31
N SER A 232 -19.51 0.47 12.05
CA SER A 232 -19.65 1.88 11.67
C SER A 232 -19.61 2.81 12.87
N LEU A 233 -18.98 3.98 12.75
CA LEU A 233 -18.94 5.01 13.78
C LEU A 233 -19.05 6.38 13.12
N GLU A 234 -19.91 7.24 13.63
CA GLU A 234 -20.17 8.57 13.07
C GLU A 234 -19.55 9.66 13.97
N THR A 235 -18.95 10.67 13.35
CA THR A 235 -18.40 11.87 14.01
C THR A 235 -18.97 13.14 13.39
N GLU A 236 -18.40 14.31 13.67
CA GLU A 236 -18.87 15.58 13.10
C GLU A 236 -18.68 15.61 11.58
N HIS A 237 -17.48 15.26 11.11
CA HIS A 237 -17.10 15.32 9.69
C HIS A 237 -16.94 13.96 9.03
N PHE A 238 -16.97 12.85 9.77
CA PHE A 238 -16.71 11.52 9.21
C PHE A 238 -17.83 10.51 9.46
N GLN A 239 -17.91 9.57 8.53
CA GLN A 239 -18.56 8.27 8.70
C GLN A 239 -17.47 7.20 8.56
N LEU A 240 -17.06 6.60 9.68
CA LEU A 240 -16.10 5.50 9.69
C LEU A 240 -16.84 4.19 9.41
N TYR A 241 -16.26 3.36 8.56
CA TYR A 241 -16.62 1.97 8.36
C TYR A 241 -15.39 1.12 8.64
N TYR A 242 -15.50 0.14 9.53
CA TYR A 242 -14.34 -0.60 10.02
C TYR A 242 -14.69 -2.07 10.20
N ASP A 243 -13.67 -2.94 10.10
CA ASP A 243 -13.85 -4.36 10.39
C ASP A 243 -14.07 -4.57 11.90
N ARG A 244 -15.32 -4.80 12.30
CA ARG A 244 -15.70 -4.89 13.72
C ARG A 244 -14.98 -6.00 14.51
N GLU A 245 -14.39 -7.00 13.83
CA GLU A 245 -13.67 -8.09 14.50
C GLU A 245 -12.22 -7.71 14.82
N TYR A 246 -11.67 -6.68 14.14
CA TYR A 246 -10.26 -6.32 14.22
C TYR A 246 -9.99 -5.01 14.95
N TYR A 247 -11.02 -4.24 15.28
CA TYR A 247 -10.90 -2.97 16.01
C TYR A 247 -11.63 -3.08 17.34
N SER A 248 -10.94 -2.75 18.43
CA SER A 248 -11.60 -2.60 19.73
C SER A 248 -12.42 -1.31 19.76
N ASP A 249 -13.38 -1.27 20.68
CA ASP A 249 -14.18 -0.07 20.97
C ASP A 249 -13.31 1.14 21.31
N TYR A 250 -12.26 0.93 22.10
CA TYR A 250 -11.29 1.96 22.47
C TYR A 250 -10.53 2.47 21.24
N GLU A 251 -9.99 1.55 20.44
CA GLU A 251 -9.20 1.88 19.26
C GLU A 251 -10.03 2.67 18.26
N ILE A 252 -11.25 2.23 17.93
CA ILE A 252 -12.07 2.93 16.94
C ILE A 252 -12.52 4.31 17.43
N ARG A 253 -12.81 4.47 18.73
CA ARG A 253 -13.12 5.79 19.32
C ARG A 253 -11.92 6.73 19.27
N MET A 254 -10.71 6.23 19.54
CA MET A 254 -9.47 7.02 19.43
C MET A 254 -9.23 7.44 17.98
N LEU A 255 -9.33 6.49 17.04
CA LEU A 255 -9.17 6.76 15.61
C LEU A 255 -10.18 7.79 15.12
N ALA A 256 -11.45 7.71 15.52
CA ALA A 256 -12.47 8.72 15.20
C ALA A 256 -12.06 10.12 15.66
N ARG A 257 -11.46 10.25 16.85
CA ARG A 257 -10.93 11.54 17.33
C ARG A 257 -9.70 11.99 16.56
N GLU A 258 -8.81 11.08 16.20
CA GLU A 258 -7.65 11.41 15.36
C GLU A 258 -8.06 11.93 13.98
N HIS A 259 -9.12 11.37 13.37
CA HIS A 259 -9.64 11.86 12.09
C HIS A 259 -10.09 13.32 12.18
N GLU A 260 -10.88 13.66 13.21
CA GLU A 260 -11.33 15.02 13.46
C GLU A 260 -10.16 15.97 13.74
N PHE A 261 -9.23 15.55 14.59
CA PHE A 261 -8.03 16.32 14.90
C PHE A 261 -7.20 16.61 13.64
N TYR A 262 -6.88 15.58 12.84
CA TYR A 262 -6.09 15.77 11.64
C TYR A 262 -6.82 16.64 10.61
N LEU A 263 -8.13 16.47 10.43
CA LEU A 263 -8.90 17.31 9.52
C LEU A 263 -8.88 18.78 9.95
N GLU A 264 -9.01 19.07 11.25
CA GLU A 264 -8.94 20.43 11.79
C GLU A 264 -7.56 21.05 11.51
N ARG A 265 -6.47 20.33 11.81
CA ARG A 265 -5.10 20.81 11.56
C ARG A 265 -4.80 21.01 10.08
N ILE A 266 -5.30 20.13 9.21
CA ILE A 266 -5.14 20.25 7.76
C ILE A 266 -5.92 21.46 7.25
N SER A 267 -7.18 21.61 7.67
CA SER A 267 -8.04 22.74 7.27
C SER A 267 -7.45 24.07 7.71
N ASP A 268 -6.90 24.16 8.93
CA ASP A 268 -6.20 25.35 9.42
C ASP A 268 -4.97 25.71 8.58
N LYS A 269 -4.17 24.71 8.21
CA LYS A 269 -2.95 24.89 7.42
C LYS A 269 -3.26 25.28 5.98
N LEU A 270 -4.30 24.68 5.40
CA LEU A 270 -4.75 24.95 4.03
C LEU A 270 -5.77 26.08 3.91
N LYS A 271 -6.19 26.69 5.03
CA LYS A 271 -7.23 27.74 5.07
C LYS A 271 -8.51 27.29 4.35
N LEU A 272 -9.04 26.13 4.75
CA LEU A 272 -10.32 25.61 4.28
C LEU A 272 -11.43 26.04 5.22
N ASN A 273 -12.64 26.21 4.67
CA ASN A 273 -13.84 26.53 5.43
C ASN A 273 -14.67 25.25 5.65
N PRO A 274 -15.43 25.14 6.75
CA PRO A 274 -16.35 24.01 6.96
C PRO A 274 -17.35 23.84 5.82
N ALA A 275 -17.76 24.93 5.17
CA ALA A 275 -18.67 24.92 4.03
C ALA A 275 -18.08 24.28 2.77
N ASP A 276 -16.76 24.06 2.72
CA ASP A 276 -16.10 23.37 1.61
C ASP A 276 -16.46 21.87 1.64
N PHE A 277 -16.80 21.30 2.80
CA PHE A 277 -17.20 19.90 2.92
C PHE A 277 -18.73 19.76 2.83
N SER A 278 -19.22 19.33 1.67
CA SER A 278 -20.67 19.17 1.41
C SER A 278 -21.30 17.93 2.07
N HIS A 279 -20.49 16.93 2.39
CA HIS A 279 -20.92 15.65 2.97
C HIS A 279 -19.88 15.16 3.99
N LYS A 280 -20.29 14.26 4.89
CA LYS A 280 -19.34 13.55 5.74
C LYS A 280 -18.40 12.70 4.89
N ILE A 281 -17.13 12.70 5.27
CA ILE A 281 -16.08 11.93 4.63
C ILE A 281 -16.24 10.46 5.06
N GLU A 282 -16.35 9.55 4.10
CA GLU A 282 -16.44 8.11 4.37
C GLU A 282 -15.04 7.53 4.56
N SER A 283 -14.68 7.14 5.78
CA SER A 283 -13.36 6.54 6.08
C SER A 283 -13.49 5.03 6.26
N TYR A 284 -12.88 4.26 5.35
CA TYR A 284 -12.91 2.81 5.32
C TYR A 284 -11.61 2.25 5.92
N LEU A 285 -11.73 1.65 7.11
CA LEU A 285 -10.67 1.09 7.93
C LEU A 285 -10.66 -0.45 7.83
N TYR A 286 -9.75 -0.97 7.02
CA TYR A 286 -9.65 -2.41 6.76
C TYR A 286 -8.81 -3.12 7.84
N ALA A 287 -9.20 -4.33 8.22
CA ALA A 287 -8.50 -5.19 9.17
C ALA A 287 -6.99 -5.30 8.88
N HIS A 288 -6.66 -5.48 7.59
CA HIS A 288 -5.28 -5.63 7.12
C HIS A 288 -5.14 -5.41 5.60
N PRO A 289 -3.92 -5.17 5.08
CA PRO A 289 -3.63 -4.96 3.65
C PRO A 289 -4.26 -5.98 2.70
N TRP A 290 -4.33 -7.27 3.07
CA TRP A 290 -4.92 -8.31 2.21
C TRP A 290 -6.45 -8.19 2.06
N GLN A 291 -7.17 -7.74 3.09
CA GLN A 291 -8.61 -7.48 3.00
C GLN A 291 -8.85 -6.28 2.09
N LYS A 292 -8.04 -5.22 2.25
CA LYS A 292 -8.07 -4.05 1.37
C LYS A 292 -7.76 -4.41 -0.10
N LYS A 293 -6.73 -5.22 -0.35
CA LYS A 293 -6.43 -5.74 -1.70
C LYS A 293 -7.62 -6.49 -2.29
N ARG A 294 -8.24 -7.38 -1.50
CA ARG A 294 -9.40 -8.15 -1.94
C ARG A 294 -10.60 -7.26 -2.29
N LEU A 295 -10.84 -6.22 -1.49
CA LEU A 295 -12.04 -5.38 -1.62
C LEU A 295 -11.86 -4.23 -2.60
N VAL A 296 -10.67 -3.65 -2.74
CA VAL A 296 -10.46 -2.45 -3.59
C VAL A 296 -9.19 -2.51 -4.46
N GLY A 297 -8.41 -3.59 -4.41
CA GLY A 297 -7.25 -3.79 -5.29
C GLY A 297 -5.95 -3.16 -4.82
N ALA A 298 -5.95 -2.40 -3.72
CA ALA A 298 -4.76 -1.76 -3.17
C ALA A 298 -4.30 -2.48 -1.91
N LYS A 299 -3.12 -3.12 -1.94
CA LYS A 299 -2.60 -3.82 -0.74
C LYS A 299 -1.88 -2.87 0.20
N PHE A 300 -0.70 -2.41 -0.22
CA PHE A 300 0.19 -1.59 0.60
C PHE A 300 0.12 -0.09 0.26
N THR A 301 -0.80 0.29 -0.62
CA THR A 301 -1.09 1.69 -0.95
C THR A 301 -2.39 2.10 -0.27
N SER A 302 -2.34 3.06 0.63
CA SER A 302 -3.54 3.80 1.06
C SER A 302 -3.87 4.82 -0.03
N PHE A 303 -5.15 5.16 -0.18
CA PHE A 303 -5.56 6.08 -1.23
C PHE A 303 -6.89 6.76 -0.94
N VAL A 304 -7.08 7.89 -1.62
CA VAL A 304 -8.32 8.65 -1.73
C VAL A 304 -8.77 8.62 -3.19
N PRO A 305 -9.96 8.07 -3.52
CA PRO A 305 -10.49 8.09 -4.87
C PRO A 305 -11.04 9.49 -5.19
N VAL A 306 -10.13 10.41 -5.49
CA VAL A 306 -10.40 11.84 -5.73
C VAL A 306 -11.45 12.08 -6.83
N TRP A 307 -11.55 11.17 -7.78
CA TRP A 307 -12.53 11.22 -8.88
C TRP A 307 -13.98 10.91 -8.46
N LEU A 308 -14.21 10.35 -7.26
CA LEU A 308 -15.57 10.08 -6.77
C LEU A 308 -16.21 11.35 -6.22
N ALA A 309 -17.52 11.48 -6.45
CA ALA A 309 -18.31 12.60 -5.95
C ALA A 309 -18.39 12.64 -4.42
N ARG A 310 -18.40 11.48 -3.76
CA ARG A 310 -18.29 11.39 -2.30
C ARG A 310 -16.83 11.37 -1.87
N ASP A 311 -16.53 12.07 -0.79
CA ASP A 311 -15.20 12.03 -0.17
C ASP A 311 -15.02 10.69 0.54
N GLN A 312 -13.98 9.96 0.17
CA GLN A 312 -13.68 8.64 0.70
C GLN A 312 -12.19 8.50 1.04
N LEU A 313 -11.89 7.71 2.04
CA LEU A 313 -10.54 7.33 2.45
C LEU A 313 -10.46 5.81 2.60
N HIS A 314 -9.44 5.17 2.04
CA HIS A 314 -9.24 3.72 2.15
C HIS A 314 -7.87 3.35 2.74
N ILE A 315 -7.87 2.84 3.97
CA ILE A 315 -6.64 2.58 4.73
C ILE A 315 -6.74 1.28 5.54
N ALA A 316 -5.66 0.49 5.56
CA ALA A 316 -5.60 -0.71 6.41
C ALA A 316 -4.97 -0.38 7.76
N LYS A 317 -5.37 -1.12 8.81
CA LYS A 317 -4.94 -0.93 10.21
C LYS A 317 -3.44 -0.64 10.38
N GLN A 318 -2.58 -1.46 9.77
CA GLN A 318 -1.12 -1.37 9.89
C GLN A 318 -0.52 -0.11 9.23
N GLN A 319 -1.31 0.64 8.45
CA GLN A 319 -0.87 1.84 7.72
C GLN A 319 -1.37 3.14 8.38
N ILE A 320 -2.27 3.06 9.36
CA ILE A 320 -2.93 4.22 9.97
C ILE A 320 -1.91 5.21 10.54
N THR A 321 -1.04 4.75 11.46
CA THR A 321 -0.08 5.62 12.17
C THR A 321 0.86 6.37 11.23
N GLY A 322 1.15 5.82 10.05
CA GLY A 322 2.08 6.39 9.08
C GLY A 322 1.43 7.10 7.89
N SER A 323 0.11 6.99 7.69
CA SER A 323 -0.54 7.47 6.47
C SER A 323 -1.87 8.19 6.68
N LEU A 324 -2.53 8.09 7.84
CA LEU A 324 -3.87 8.68 8.04
C LEU A 324 -3.88 10.18 7.71
N LYS A 325 -2.97 10.95 8.32
CA LYS A 325 -2.88 12.39 8.06
C LYS A 325 -2.51 12.70 6.60
N HIS A 326 -1.59 11.94 6.00
CA HIS A 326 -1.22 12.07 4.58
C HIS A 326 -2.43 11.93 3.66
N GLU A 327 -3.21 10.87 3.83
CA GLU A 327 -4.39 10.63 2.99
C GLU A 327 -5.50 11.65 3.26
N LEU A 328 -5.68 12.12 4.49
CA LEU A 328 -6.63 13.20 4.78
C LEU A 328 -6.25 14.52 4.08
N VAL A 329 -4.97 14.76 3.76
CA VAL A 329 -4.59 15.90 2.91
C VAL A 329 -5.15 15.73 1.51
N HIS A 330 -5.13 14.52 0.95
CA HIS A 330 -5.75 14.26 -0.36
C HIS A 330 -7.25 14.50 -0.32
N VAL A 331 -7.95 14.10 0.75
CA VAL A 331 -9.38 14.41 0.93
C VAL A 331 -9.61 15.92 0.97
N ALA A 332 -8.84 16.64 1.78
CA ALA A 332 -8.95 18.09 1.91
C ALA A 332 -8.60 18.83 0.59
N ALA A 333 -7.63 18.31 -0.17
CA ALA A 333 -7.20 18.90 -1.43
C ALA A 333 -8.25 18.78 -2.54
N LYS A 334 -9.21 17.85 -2.43
CA LYS A 334 -10.33 17.75 -3.38
C LYS A 334 -11.10 19.05 -3.53
N GLN A 335 -11.21 19.82 -2.45
CA GLN A 335 -12.00 21.05 -2.41
C GLN A 335 -11.47 22.17 -3.33
N PHE A 336 -10.21 22.08 -3.76
CA PHE A 336 -9.59 23.01 -4.71
C PHE A 336 -8.89 22.29 -5.87
N GLY A 337 -9.24 21.03 -6.13
CA GLY A 337 -8.73 20.26 -7.25
C GLY A 337 -9.32 20.68 -8.60
N ASN A 338 -8.84 20.07 -9.68
CA ASN A 338 -9.39 20.31 -11.02
C ASN A 338 -10.82 19.76 -11.17
N ALA A 339 -11.58 20.28 -12.12
CA ALA A 339 -13.01 19.97 -12.29
C ALA A 339 -13.32 18.53 -12.74
N LEU A 340 -12.35 17.75 -13.22
CA LEU A 340 -12.57 16.37 -13.70
C LEU A 340 -12.27 15.33 -12.61
N LEU A 341 -11.14 15.47 -11.93
CA LEU A 341 -10.64 14.48 -10.98
C LEU A 341 -10.69 14.95 -9.52
N ASN A 342 -11.01 16.23 -9.26
CA ASN A 342 -10.86 16.87 -7.96
C ASN A 342 -9.44 16.67 -7.39
N ALA A 343 -8.42 16.73 -8.25
CA ALA A 343 -7.01 16.61 -7.88
C ALA A 343 -6.15 17.49 -8.79
N SER A 344 -4.84 17.52 -8.59
CA SER A 344 -3.94 18.19 -9.53
C SER A 344 -3.69 17.33 -10.77
N TRP A 345 -3.44 17.97 -11.92
CA TRP A 345 -2.88 17.29 -13.10
C TRP A 345 -1.44 16.81 -12.85
N SER A 346 -0.77 17.38 -11.85
CA SER A 346 0.58 17.01 -11.45
C SER A 346 0.55 16.09 -10.23
N ILE A 347 0.92 14.82 -10.42
CA ILE A 347 1.05 13.87 -9.31
C ILE A 347 2.15 14.31 -8.33
N GLY A 348 3.19 14.98 -8.84
CA GLY A 348 4.20 15.60 -7.99
C GLY A 348 3.63 16.66 -7.04
N LEU A 349 2.62 17.43 -7.48
CA LEU A 349 1.90 18.36 -6.59
C LEU A 349 0.91 17.64 -5.68
N VAL A 350 0.24 16.57 -6.16
CA VAL A 350 -0.65 15.73 -5.32
C VAL A 350 0.12 15.21 -4.11
N GLU A 351 1.21 14.48 -4.35
CA GLU A 351 1.99 13.87 -3.27
C GLU A 351 2.85 14.89 -2.52
N GLY A 352 3.39 15.90 -3.22
CA GLY A 352 4.17 16.97 -2.60
C GLY A 352 3.36 17.76 -1.58
N LEU A 353 2.10 18.08 -1.87
CA LEU A 353 1.21 18.74 -0.92
C LEU A 353 0.95 17.88 0.31
N ALA A 354 0.66 16.59 0.11
CA ALA A 354 0.43 15.65 1.21
C ALA A 354 1.67 15.52 2.12
N VAL A 355 2.86 15.34 1.55
CA VAL A 355 4.12 15.31 2.32
C VAL A 355 4.38 16.62 3.06
N ALA A 356 4.14 17.76 2.43
CA ALA A 356 4.36 19.09 3.02
C ALA A 356 3.44 19.39 4.22
N VAL A 357 2.20 18.92 4.16
CA VAL A 357 1.21 19.12 5.23
C VAL A 357 1.34 18.06 6.33
N ASP A 358 1.57 16.80 5.95
CA ASP A 358 1.80 15.69 6.88
C ASP A 358 3.10 15.88 7.67
N GLY A 359 4.18 16.28 6.98
CA GLY A 359 5.53 16.43 7.52
C GLY A 359 6.42 15.20 7.33
N GLY A 360 6.04 14.27 6.45
CA GLY A 360 6.79 13.07 6.09
C GLY A 360 6.73 11.94 7.13
N SER A 361 7.15 10.74 6.71
CA SER A 361 6.99 9.49 7.47
C SER A 361 8.15 9.14 8.41
N SER A 362 9.31 9.81 8.31
CA SER A 362 10.46 9.49 9.16
C SER A 362 10.21 9.87 10.63
N PRO A 363 10.54 9.00 11.60
CA PRO A 363 10.39 9.32 13.02
C PRO A 363 11.44 10.32 13.53
N THR A 364 12.62 10.39 12.91
CA THR A 364 13.81 11.08 13.43
C THR A 364 14.33 12.22 12.55
N THR A 365 13.90 12.30 11.30
CA THR A 365 14.37 13.26 10.29
C THR A 365 13.18 14.01 9.68
N THR A 366 13.27 15.34 9.55
CA THR A 366 12.24 16.13 8.86
C THR A 366 12.36 16.03 7.34
N VAL A 367 11.32 16.44 6.59
CA VAL A 367 11.34 16.45 5.12
C VAL A 367 12.51 17.29 4.60
N ASP A 368 12.68 18.50 5.13
CA ASP A 368 13.80 19.38 4.73
C ASP A 368 15.17 18.81 5.12
N GLN A 369 15.31 18.18 6.28
CA GLN A 369 16.57 17.53 6.67
C GLN A 369 16.91 16.37 5.73
N MET A 370 15.91 15.61 5.28
CA MET A 370 16.10 14.51 4.33
C MET A 370 16.66 15.02 2.99
N VAL A 371 16.15 16.15 2.50
CA VAL A 371 16.60 16.74 1.23
C VAL A 371 17.92 17.48 1.39
N ALA A 372 18.10 18.26 2.46
CA ALA A 372 19.34 18.99 2.75
C ALA A 372 20.55 18.05 2.94
N ALA A 373 20.31 16.79 3.33
CA ALA A 373 21.35 15.78 3.48
C ALA A 373 21.97 15.30 2.16
N GLU A 374 21.31 15.51 1.02
CA GLU A 374 21.74 15.03 -0.29
C GLU A 374 22.00 16.21 -1.25
N LYS A 375 23.26 16.39 -1.61
CA LYS A 375 23.72 17.44 -2.54
C LYS A 375 24.28 16.81 -3.82
N PRO A 376 24.14 17.47 -5.00
CA PRO A 376 23.53 18.79 -5.23
C PRO A 376 22.00 18.75 -5.23
N TYR A 377 21.37 19.89 -4.88
CA TYR A 377 19.91 20.02 -4.95
C TYR A 377 19.42 20.09 -6.41
N PRO A 378 18.19 19.63 -6.70
CA PRO A 378 17.59 19.76 -8.03
C PRO A 378 17.46 21.23 -8.45
N GLY A 379 17.87 21.53 -9.68
CA GLY A 379 17.70 22.85 -10.27
C GLY A 379 16.25 23.14 -10.71
N PRO A 380 15.97 24.37 -11.17
CA PRO A 380 14.61 24.80 -11.51
C PRO A 380 13.93 23.93 -12.56
N GLU A 381 14.64 23.55 -13.63
CA GLU A 381 14.04 22.73 -14.70
C GLU A 381 13.75 21.30 -14.23
N ALA A 382 14.60 20.73 -13.37
CA ALA A 382 14.39 19.40 -12.82
C ALA A 382 13.15 19.37 -11.90
N LEU A 383 12.96 20.40 -11.07
CA LEU A 383 11.76 20.54 -10.24
C LEU A 383 10.50 20.78 -11.09
N ARG A 384 10.59 21.65 -12.10
CA ARG A 384 9.48 21.90 -13.04
C ARG A 384 9.05 20.61 -13.73
N GLN A 385 10.02 19.80 -14.16
CA GLN A 385 9.74 18.49 -14.75
C GLN A 385 9.12 17.53 -13.73
N ALA A 386 9.67 17.42 -12.51
CA ALA A 386 9.14 16.55 -11.46
C ALA A 386 7.70 16.90 -11.06
N LEU A 387 7.35 18.19 -11.10
CA LEU A 387 6.01 18.72 -10.83
C LEU A 387 5.14 18.88 -12.09
N SER A 388 5.51 18.27 -13.21
CA SER A 388 4.67 18.18 -14.41
C SER A 388 3.76 16.94 -14.39
N PRO A 389 2.72 16.87 -15.23
CA PRO A 389 1.82 15.71 -15.30
C PRO A 389 2.51 14.36 -15.55
N TRP A 390 3.65 14.37 -16.26
CA TRP A 390 4.34 13.16 -16.69
C TRP A 390 5.66 12.89 -15.96
N GLY A 391 6.29 13.91 -15.38
CA GLY A 391 7.65 13.80 -14.87
C GLY A 391 7.78 12.94 -13.61
N PHE A 392 6.73 12.85 -12.80
CA PHE A 392 6.73 12.03 -11.59
C PHE A 392 7.00 10.54 -11.88
N TYR A 393 6.44 10.00 -12.97
CA TYR A 393 6.64 8.61 -13.40
C TYR A 393 8.01 8.33 -14.03
N SER A 394 8.72 9.39 -14.45
CA SER A 394 10.01 9.28 -15.14
C SER A 394 11.22 9.26 -14.18
N GLY A 395 11.00 9.54 -12.89
CA GLY A 395 12.04 9.55 -11.86
C GLY A 395 11.83 8.49 -10.77
N ARG A 396 12.73 8.46 -9.79
CA ARG A 396 12.57 7.61 -8.60
C ARG A 396 11.47 8.18 -7.71
N SER A 397 10.37 7.45 -7.56
CA SER A 397 9.18 7.92 -6.82
C SER A 397 9.54 8.46 -5.43
N GLY A 398 10.19 7.68 -4.57
CA GLY A 398 10.55 8.12 -3.21
C GLY A 398 11.37 9.42 -3.14
N VAL A 399 12.20 9.68 -4.14
CA VAL A 399 12.99 10.91 -4.27
C VAL A 399 12.09 12.09 -4.64
N ASN A 400 11.26 11.91 -5.67
CA ASN A 400 10.33 12.93 -6.12
C ASN A 400 9.32 13.32 -5.04
N TYR A 401 8.86 12.37 -4.22
CA TYR A 401 7.98 12.62 -3.07
C TYR A 401 8.64 13.57 -2.05
N MET A 402 9.87 13.25 -1.61
CA MET A 402 10.53 14.04 -0.56
C MET A 402 10.97 15.41 -1.07
N THR A 403 11.53 15.48 -2.27
CA THR A 403 11.95 16.74 -2.89
C THR A 403 10.74 17.64 -3.18
N GLY A 404 9.68 17.09 -3.79
CA GLY A 404 8.44 17.82 -4.04
C GLY A 404 7.78 18.28 -2.73
N GLY A 405 7.75 17.42 -1.73
CA GLY A 405 7.25 17.74 -0.40
C GLY A 405 7.99 18.89 0.28
N SER A 406 9.33 18.86 0.28
CA SER A 406 10.16 19.94 0.84
C SER A 406 9.90 21.27 0.11
N PHE A 407 9.85 21.25 -1.21
CA PHE A 407 9.61 22.45 -2.00
C PHE A 407 8.21 23.02 -1.76
N VAL A 408 7.17 22.19 -1.76
CA VAL A 408 5.79 22.61 -1.48
C VAL A 408 5.65 23.11 -0.03
N GLN A 409 6.35 22.50 0.92
CA GLN A 409 6.41 22.98 2.31
C GLN A 409 7.01 24.39 2.37
N TYR A 410 8.14 24.63 1.71
CA TYR A 410 8.74 25.96 1.60
C TYR A 410 7.76 26.99 1.01
N LEU A 411 7.00 26.61 -0.01
CA LEU A 411 6.01 27.50 -0.61
C LEU A 411 4.86 27.82 0.36
N LEU A 412 4.31 26.82 1.04
CA LEU A 412 3.27 26.99 2.07
C LEU A 412 3.72 27.86 3.25
N ASP A 413 4.98 27.75 3.64
CA ASP A 413 5.54 28.49 4.78
C ASP A 413 5.85 29.96 4.44
N ARG A 414 6.00 30.29 3.15
CA ARG A 414 6.46 31.62 2.70
C ARG A 414 5.43 32.43 1.91
N TYR A 415 4.42 31.77 1.35
CA TYR A 415 3.40 32.37 0.52
C TYR A 415 2.00 32.05 1.04
N PRO A 416 0.99 32.91 0.76
CA PRO A 416 -0.40 32.58 1.04
C PRO A 416 -0.84 31.25 0.41
N ALA A 417 -1.67 30.49 1.13
CA ALA A 417 -2.16 29.18 0.70
C ALA A 417 -2.92 29.22 -0.65
N GLU A 418 -3.49 30.37 -1.02
CA GLU A 418 -4.20 30.54 -2.29
C GLU A 418 -3.30 30.28 -3.51
N HIS A 419 -1.99 30.57 -3.42
CA HIS A 419 -1.07 30.27 -4.51
C HIS A 419 -0.87 28.77 -4.71
N ILE A 420 -0.75 27.99 -3.63
CA ILE A 420 -0.61 26.53 -3.77
C ILE A 420 -1.94 25.89 -4.20
N LYS A 421 -3.08 26.41 -3.74
CA LYS A 421 -4.40 25.93 -4.19
C LYS A 421 -4.57 26.14 -5.68
N GLU A 422 -4.21 27.32 -6.19
CA GLU A 422 -4.25 27.62 -7.61
C GLU A 422 -3.28 26.73 -8.41
N ALA A 423 -2.03 26.60 -7.95
CA ALA A 423 -1.05 25.70 -8.58
C ALA A 423 -1.53 24.25 -8.61
N TYR A 424 -2.17 23.79 -7.53
CA TYR A 424 -2.74 22.46 -7.44
C TYR A 424 -3.88 22.29 -8.46
N ARG A 425 -4.82 23.24 -8.51
CA ARG A 425 -5.96 23.24 -9.42
C ARG A 425 -5.56 23.22 -10.90
N THR A 426 -4.58 24.04 -11.29
CA THR A 426 -4.13 24.18 -12.68
C THR A 426 -3.05 23.18 -13.07
N GLY A 427 -2.29 22.67 -12.09
CA GLY A 427 -1.08 21.90 -12.33
C GLY A 427 0.12 22.77 -12.71
N ASP A 428 0.06 24.09 -12.53
CA ASP A 428 1.11 25.04 -12.92
C ASP A 428 1.52 25.95 -11.76
N VAL A 429 2.74 25.73 -11.25
CA VAL A 429 3.34 26.56 -10.21
C VAL A 429 3.82 27.91 -10.76
N GLY A 430 4.26 27.97 -12.02
CA GLY A 430 4.84 29.18 -12.60
C GLY A 430 3.81 30.31 -12.74
N ASP A 431 2.58 29.96 -13.13
CA ASP A 431 1.49 30.93 -13.30
C ASP A 431 0.80 31.28 -11.96
N ALA A 432 0.82 30.37 -10.99
CA ALA A 432 0.15 30.56 -9.70
C ALA A 432 0.92 31.45 -8.72
N TYR A 433 2.23 31.61 -8.89
CA TYR A 433 3.09 32.38 -8.00
C TYR A 433 3.57 33.68 -8.66
N PRO A 434 3.78 34.75 -7.87
CA PRO A 434 4.24 36.03 -8.41
C PRO A 434 5.71 36.01 -8.83
N GLN A 435 6.51 35.05 -8.35
CA GLN A 435 7.90 34.88 -8.75
C GLN A 435 8.06 33.75 -9.77
N ASP A 436 9.08 33.87 -10.62
CA ASP A 436 9.47 32.80 -11.52
C ASP A 436 10.14 31.61 -10.79
N TRP A 437 10.27 30.50 -11.54
CA TRP A 437 10.90 29.27 -11.05
C TRP A 437 12.33 29.48 -10.53
N GLN A 438 13.12 30.40 -11.11
CA GLN A 438 14.51 30.62 -10.68
C GLN A 438 14.54 31.23 -9.29
N LEU A 439 13.68 32.22 -9.03
CA LEU A 439 13.59 32.87 -7.73
C LEU A 439 12.98 31.96 -6.66
N LEU A 440 11.92 31.22 -6.99
CA LEU A 440 11.29 30.26 -6.07
C LEU A 440 12.27 29.18 -5.64
N VAL A 441 12.93 28.52 -6.60
CA VAL A 441 13.87 27.43 -6.33
C VAL A 441 15.15 27.94 -5.68
N GLY A 442 15.65 29.11 -6.07
CA GLY A 442 16.79 29.74 -5.41
C GLY A 442 16.48 30.13 -3.95
N GLY A 443 15.24 30.53 -3.65
CA GLY A 443 14.77 30.78 -2.30
C GLY A 443 14.72 29.50 -1.46
N TRP A 444 14.21 28.42 -2.03
CA TRP A 444 14.20 27.10 -1.40
C TRP A 444 15.60 26.53 -1.17
N HIS A 445 16.53 26.66 -2.11
CA HIS A 445 17.93 26.24 -1.91
C HIS A 445 18.59 26.97 -0.74
N ARG A 446 18.37 28.29 -0.62
CA ARG A 446 18.87 29.07 0.53
C ARG A 446 18.25 28.62 1.85
N HIS A 447 16.97 28.22 1.84
CA HIS A 447 16.33 27.60 3.01
C HIS A 447 17.02 26.28 3.37
N LEU A 448 17.18 25.36 2.42
CA LEU A 448 17.84 24.07 2.65
C LEU A 448 19.28 24.22 3.14
N ASP A 449 20.04 25.20 2.63
CA ASP A 449 21.40 25.48 3.10
C ASP A 449 21.45 25.99 4.55
N SER A 450 20.34 26.48 5.10
CA SER A 450 20.23 26.86 6.51
C SER A 450 19.83 25.70 7.44
N VAL A 451 19.39 24.56 6.89
CA VAL A 451 18.92 23.40 7.65
C VAL A 451 20.10 22.62 8.21
N ALA A 452 20.12 22.43 9.52
CA ALA A 452 21.14 21.61 10.18
C ALA A 452 20.86 20.11 9.95
N VAL A 453 21.88 19.40 9.46
CA VAL A 453 21.83 17.97 9.11
C VAL A 453 22.90 17.20 9.87
N ASP A 454 22.51 16.12 10.53
CA ASP A 454 23.44 15.24 11.25
C ASP A 454 23.67 13.87 10.55
N SER A 455 24.35 12.96 11.24
CA SER A 455 24.68 11.63 10.70
C SER A 455 23.47 10.70 10.56
N THR A 456 22.43 10.89 11.37
CA THR A 456 21.18 10.11 11.30
C THR A 456 20.38 10.55 10.08
N ASP A 457 20.31 11.86 9.83
CA ASP A 457 19.62 12.40 8.65
C ASP A 457 20.28 11.91 7.36
N ARG A 458 21.62 11.96 7.28
CA ARG A 458 22.36 11.43 6.13
C ARG A 458 22.18 9.92 5.92
N ARG A 459 22.08 9.15 7.00
CA ARG A 459 21.83 7.70 6.91
C ARG A 459 20.44 7.42 6.36
N ASN A 460 19.43 8.10 6.91
CA ASN A 460 18.04 7.97 6.50
C ASN A 460 17.86 8.39 5.04
N ALA A 461 18.47 9.49 4.63
CA ALA A 461 18.46 9.95 3.25
C ALA A 461 19.07 8.88 2.34
N ARG A 462 20.34 8.49 2.56
CA ARG A 462 20.99 7.46 1.73
C ARG A 462 20.17 6.19 1.57
N GLN A 463 19.52 5.74 2.65
CA GLN A 463 18.66 4.56 2.61
C GLN A 463 17.50 4.78 1.64
N LEU A 464 16.76 5.88 1.76
CA LEU A 464 15.62 6.19 0.89
C LEU A 464 16.04 6.40 -0.58
N PHE A 465 17.08 7.20 -0.83
CA PHE A 465 17.53 7.54 -2.19
C PHE A 465 18.19 6.35 -2.93
N SER A 466 18.53 5.27 -2.22
CA SER A 466 19.12 4.04 -2.79
C SER A 466 18.10 3.02 -3.33
N ILE A 467 16.81 3.17 -3.03
CA ILE A 467 15.77 2.23 -3.46
C ILE A 467 15.54 2.41 -4.98
N PRO A 468 15.74 1.36 -5.80
CA PRO A 468 15.44 1.43 -7.23
C PRO A 468 13.93 1.53 -7.48
N SER A 469 13.55 2.19 -8.57
CA SER A 469 12.19 2.22 -9.07
C SER A 469 11.77 0.88 -9.67
N LEU A 470 10.47 0.61 -9.75
CA LEU A 470 9.91 -0.58 -10.39
C LEU A 470 10.38 -0.72 -11.85
N LEU A 471 10.53 0.42 -12.56
CA LEU A 471 10.99 0.46 -13.95
C LEU A 471 12.48 0.12 -14.10
N GLU A 472 13.26 0.18 -13.02
CA GLU A 472 14.67 -0.24 -12.97
C GLU A 472 14.82 -1.72 -12.59
N GLN A 473 13.73 -2.40 -12.17
CA GLN A 473 13.77 -3.83 -11.82
C GLN A 473 13.78 -4.71 -13.08
N ARG A 474 14.62 -5.75 -13.08
CA ARG A 474 14.78 -6.67 -14.22
C ARG A 474 13.59 -7.61 -14.45
N CYS A 475 12.93 -8.04 -13.38
CA CYS A 475 11.76 -8.93 -13.44
C CYS A 475 10.66 -8.41 -12.49
N PRO A 476 9.90 -7.37 -12.87
CA PRO A 476 8.99 -6.64 -11.97
C PRO A 476 7.80 -7.48 -11.44
N HIS A 477 7.51 -8.62 -12.05
CA HIS A 477 6.37 -9.48 -11.69
C HIS A 477 6.77 -10.86 -11.14
N VAL A 478 8.06 -11.13 -10.96
CA VAL A 478 8.53 -12.39 -10.37
C VAL A 478 8.69 -12.20 -8.88
N VAL A 479 7.72 -12.72 -8.12
CA VAL A 479 7.79 -12.80 -6.67
C VAL A 479 8.68 -13.98 -6.28
N SER A 480 9.74 -13.72 -5.52
CA SER A 480 10.61 -14.80 -5.01
C SER A 480 9.87 -15.67 -4.00
N ALA A 481 10.30 -16.92 -3.83
CA ALA A 481 9.74 -17.82 -2.82
C ALA A 481 9.82 -17.21 -1.41
N PHE A 482 10.94 -16.56 -1.09
CA PHE A 482 11.08 -15.77 0.13
C PHE A 482 10.03 -14.66 0.25
N ALA A 483 9.88 -13.80 -0.77
CA ALA A 483 8.93 -12.69 -0.72
C ALA A 483 7.48 -13.18 -0.54
N SER A 484 7.13 -14.31 -1.18
CA SER A 484 5.82 -14.95 -1.00
C SER A 484 5.65 -15.51 0.41
N ALA A 485 6.64 -16.23 0.94
CA ALA A 485 6.58 -16.79 2.30
C ALA A 485 6.52 -15.67 3.35
N TRP A 486 7.30 -14.60 3.17
CA TRP A 486 7.30 -13.43 4.04
C TRP A 486 5.96 -12.69 4.01
N ASP A 487 5.35 -12.56 2.83
CA ASP A 487 4.03 -11.97 2.71
C ASP A 487 2.94 -12.81 3.39
N ASN A 488 2.99 -14.13 3.24
CA ASN A 488 2.09 -15.05 3.95
C ASN A 488 2.28 -14.98 5.46
N TYR A 489 3.54 -14.89 5.95
CA TYR A 489 3.82 -14.68 7.36
C TYR A 489 3.14 -13.40 7.87
N ARG A 490 3.32 -12.27 7.16
CA ARG A 490 2.70 -11.00 7.55
C ARG A 490 1.16 -11.06 7.49
N TYR A 491 0.59 -11.82 6.54
CA TYR A 491 -0.85 -12.04 6.44
C TYR A 491 -1.38 -12.76 7.68
N TYR A 492 -0.85 -13.94 7.98
CA TYR A 492 -1.33 -14.74 9.10
C TYR A 492 -1.08 -14.05 10.45
N ARG A 493 0.02 -13.31 10.59
CA ARG A 493 0.25 -12.42 11.74
C ARG A 493 -0.84 -11.36 11.88
N ALA A 494 -1.22 -10.73 10.78
CA ALA A 494 -2.26 -9.70 10.79
C ALA A 494 -3.65 -10.29 11.05
N ALA A 495 -3.91 -11.52 10.59
CA ALA A 495 -5.15 -12.25 10.79
C ALA A 495 -5.27 -12.92 12.18
N GLY A 496 -4.22 -12.86 13.01
CA GLY A 496 -4.20 -13.51 14.32
C GLY A 496 -3.97 -15.03 14.29
N ASP A 497 -3.74 -15.61 13.11
CA ASP A 497 -3.41 -17.04 12.96
C ASP A 497 -1.93 -17.27 13.24
N THR A 498 -1.61 -17.42 14.52
CA THR A 498 -0.23 -17.61 14.98
C THR A 498 0.40 -18.91 14.50
N ALA A 499 -0.39 -19.96 14.25
CA ALA A 499 0.12 -21.25 13.82
C ALA A 499 0.57 -21.21 12.35
N GLU A 500 -0.29 -20.73 11.45
CA GLU A 500 0.06 -20.58 10.03
C GLU A 500 1.13 -19.49 9.84
N ALA A 501 1.17 -18.48 10.71
CA ALA A 501 2.26 -17.50 10.72
C ALA A 501 3.61 -18.17 10.97
N LEU A 502 3.73 -19.06 11.96
CA LEU A 502 4.99 -19.77 12.21
C LEU A 502 5.37 -20.68 11.03
N VAL A 503 4.42 -21.41 10.44
CA VAL A 503 4.67 -22.24 9.26
C VAL A 503 5.16 -21.41 8.07
N ALA A 504 4.56 -20.25 7.82
CA ALA A 504 5.02 -19.34 6.78
C ALA A 504 6.40 -18.74 7.08
N LEU A 505 6.69 -18.45 8.35
CA LEU A 505 7.98 -17.93 8.80
C LEU A 505 9.09 -18.99 8.69
N ASP A 506 8.79 -20.26 8.99
CA ASP A 506 9.69 -21.40 8.75
C ASP A 506 10.10 -21.47 7.28
N ARG A 507 9.13 -21.35 6.36
CA ARG A 507 9.40 -21.32 4.91
C ARG A 507 10.23 -20.10 4.53
N ALA A 508 9.91 -18.92 5.06
CA ALA A 508 10.68 -17.71 4.79
C ALA A 508 12.14 -17.87 5.24
N LEU A 509 12.38 -18.48 6.39
CA LEU A 509 13.73 -18.75 6.88
C LEU A 509 14.50 -19.72 5.97
N VAL A 510 13.86 -20.75 5.44
CA VAL A 510 14.49 -21.70 4.49
C VAL A 510 14.86 -21.03 3.17
N GLU A 511 14.03 -20.12 2.67
CA GLU A 511 14.24 -19.43 1.39
C GLU A 511 15.21 -18.24 1.48
N SER A 512 15.39 -17.64 2.67
CA SER A 512 16.42 -16.64 2.92
C SER A 512 17.62 -17.29 3.59
N ASP A 513 18.61 -17.72 2.80
CA ASP A 513 19.86 -18.28 3.28
C ASP A 513 20.55 -17.30 4.26
N SER A 514 20.32 -17.48 5.56
CA SER A 514 20.94 -16.77 6.70
C SER A 514 20.80 -15.24 6.81
N LEU A 515 19.65 -14.63 6.45
CA LEU A 515 19.42 -13.22 6.81
C LEU A 515 19.20 -13.07 8.33
N PRO A 516 20.09 -12.38 9.08
CA PRO A 516 20.00 -12.36 10.54
C PRO A 516 18.73 -11.72 11.09
N SER A 517 18.14 -10.77 10.36
CA SER A 517 16.87 -10.13 10.73
C SER A 517 15.69 -11.10 10.67
N ILE A 518 15.67 -11.98 9.66
CA ILE A 518 14.62 -13.01 9.50
C ILE A 518 14.79 -14.09 10.56
N GLN A 519 16.03 -14.52 10.81
CA GLN A 519 16.33 -15.48 11.88
C GLN A 519 16.01 -14.93 13.27
N ALA A 520 16.20 -13.61 13.48
CA ALA A 520 15.84 -12.95 14.74
C ALA A 520 14.32 -12.87 14.90
N GLU A 521 13.57 -12.50 13.86
CA GLU A 521 12.10 -12.53 13.88
C GLU A 521 11.60 -13.96 14.14
N TRP A 522 12.12 -14.95 13.41
CA TRP A 522 11.83 -16.38 13.61
C TRP A 522 12.08 -16.80 15.06
N SER A 523 13.27 -16.53 15.58
CA SER A 523 13.62 -16.90 16.96
C SER A 523 12.71 -16.22 17.98
N TYR A 524 12.41 -14.93 17.78
CA TYR A 524 11.51 -14.20 18.66
C TYR A 524 10.09 -14.78 18.65
N ARG A 525 9.54 -15.12 17.48
CA ARG A 525 8.18 -15.67 17.37
C ARG A 525 8.05 -17.07 17.92
N HIS A 526 9.03 -17.95 17.73
CA HIS A 526 9.01 -19.26 18.38
C HIS A 526 9.12 -19.15 19.90
N LEU A 527 9.87 -18.18 20.44
CA LEU A 527 9.92 -17.95 21.88
C LEU A 527 8.58 -17.40 22.41
N GLU A 528 7.96 -16.48 21.68
CA GLU A 528 6.61 -15.96 21.99
C GLU A 528 5.56 -17.08 21.99
N ALA A 529 5.68 -18.04 21.07
CA ALA A 529 4.80 -19.20 20.98
C ALA A 529 5.08 -20.31 22.01
N GLY A 530 6.07 -20.13 22.90
CA GLY A 530 6.42 -21.13 23.91
C GLY A 530 7.23 -22.31 23.36
N GLU A 531 7.95 -22.13 22.24
CA GLU A 531 8.79 -23.14 21.59
C GLU A 531 10.30 -22.87 21.71
N PRO A 532 10.86 -22.64 22.91
CA PRO A 532 12.31 -22.37 23.07
C PRO A 532 13.19 -23.54 22.60
N GLY A 533 12.63 -24.76 22.55
CA GLY A 533 13.32 -25.93 22.03
C GLY A 533 13.65 -25.84 20.54
N ALA A 534 12.83 -25.15 19.74
CA ALA A 534 13.09 -24.91 18.32
C ALA A 534 14.29 -23.98 18.14
N VAL A 535 14.28 -22.84 18.83
CA VAL A 535 15.35 -21.85 18.81
C VAL A 535 16.68 -22.43 19.29
N ARG A 536 16.64 -23.26 20.34
CA ARG A 536 17.83 -23.96 20.84
C ARG A 536 18.52 -24.82 19.78
N ARG A 537 17.77 -25.51 18.91
CA ARG A 537 18.35 -26.43 17.93
C ARG A 537 19.18 -25.72 16.86
N VAL A 538 18.87 -24.45 16.57
CA VAL A 538 19.58 -23.63 15.59
C VAL A 538 20.56 -22.65 16.23
N ALA A 539 20.56 -22.53 17.56
CA ALA A 539 21.41 -21.61 18.30
C ALA A 539 22.89 -21.90 18.05
N SER A 540 23.64 -20.86 17.69
CA SER A 540 25.07 -20.95 17.38
C SER A 540 25.85 -19.82 18.03
N LEU A 541 26.90 -20.15 18.77
CA LEU A 541 27.85 -19.15 19.28
C LEU A 541 28.69 -18.49 18.17
N LYS A 542 28.66 -19.04 16.96
CA LYS A 542 29.35 -18.46 15.79
C LYS A 542 28.56 -17.31 15.14
N ASP A 543 27.27 -17.15 15.45
CA ASP A 543 26.46 -16.06 14.91
C ASP A 543 26.97 -14.70 15.39
N THR A 544 27.12 -13.75 14.46
CA THR A 544 27.74 -12.44 14.72
C THR A 544 26.73 -11.35 15.07
N THR A 545 25.44 -11.68 15.14
CA THR A 545 24.39 -10.71 15.45
C THR A 545 24.06 -10.73 16.94
N LEU A 546 24.15 -9.56 17.58
CA LEU A 546 23.83 -9.39 18.99
C LEU A 546 22.41 -9.86 19.32
N ASP A 547 21.42 -9.47 18.53
CA ASP A 547 20.02 -9.81 18.77
C ASP A 547 19.78 -11.32 18.77
N LEU A 548 20.41 -12.06 17.85
CA LEU A 548 20.34 -13.53 17.82
C LEU A 548 20.95 -14.15 19.06
N GLN A 549 22.14 -13.71 19.48
CA GLN A 549 22.77 -14.20 20.70
C GLN A 549 21.88 -13.98 21.92
N LEU A 550 21.21 -12.83 22.03
CA LEU A 550 20.28 -12.55 23.11
C LEU A 550 19.03 -13.44 23.06
N LEU A 551 18.47 -13.71 21.88
CA LEU A 551 17.32 -14.59 21.69
C LEU A 551 17.67 -16.06 22.00
N TYR A 552 18.86 -16.53 21.62
CA TYR A 552 19.35 -17.85 22.00
C TYR A 552 19.54 -17.96 23.51
N ALA A 553 20.11 -16.93 24.12
CA ALA A 553 20.22 -16.87 25.58
C ALA A 553 18.85 -17.01 26.24
N ASP A 554 17.83 -16.29 25.73
CA ASP A 554 16.46 -16.37 26.22
C ASP A 554 15.89 -17.79 26.09
N ALA A 555 16.12 -18.46 24.95
CA ALA A 555 15.71 -19.83 24.70
C ALA A 555 16.30 -20.81 25.73
N PHE A 556 17.61 -20.76 25.98
CA PHE A 556 18.27 -21.60 26.97
C PHE A 556 17.83 -21.29 28.40
N ALA A 557 17.60 -20.01 28.71
CA ALA A 557 17.13 -19.60 30.02
C ALA A 557 15.71 -20.11 30.30
N LEU A 558 14.81 -20.12 29.30
CA LEU A 558 13.42 -20.58 29.44
C LEU A 558 13.32 -22.07 29.78
N ILE A 559 14.26 -22.88 29.30
CA ILE A 559 14.35 -24.32 29.62
C ILE A 559 15.26 -24.63 30.82
N GLY A 560 15.75 -23.61 31.54
CA GLY A 560 16.56 -23.77 32.74
C GLY A 560 18.06 -24.04 32.53
N ASN A 561 18.56 -24.04 31.29
CA ASN A 561 19.99 -24.23 31.01
C ASN A 561 20.77 -22.91 31.18
N ARG A 562 21.15 -22.61 32.42
CA ARG A 562 21.83 -21.35 32.78
C ARG A 562 23.24 -21.23 32.21
N GLU A 563 23.93 -22.34 32.00
CA GLU A 563 25.31 -22.33 31.50
C GLU A 563 25.36 -21.84 30.05
N GLN A 564 24.56 -22.47 29.17
CA GLN A 564 24.48 -22.07 27.77
C GLN A 564 23.87 -20.68 27.61
N ALA A 565 22.86 -20.34 28.41
CA ALA A 565 22.26 -19.02 28.41
C ALA A 565 23.31 -17.92 28.70
N ARG A 566 24.21 -18.14 29.66
CA ARG A 566 25.31 -17.22 29.98
C ARG A 566 26.37 -17.16 28.87
N ALA A 567 26.70 -18.30 28.25
CA ALA A 567 27.65 -18.33 27.14
C ALA A 567 27.20 -17.42 25.98
N HIS A 568 25.91 -17.48 25.62
CA HIS A 568 25.34 -16.61 24.58
C HIS A 568 25.31 -15.13 24.99
N VAL A 569 25.02 -14.80 26.26
CA VAL A 569 25.12 -13.42 26.76
C VAL A 569 26.56 -12.88 26.68
N GLU A 570 27.56 -13.72 27.01
CA GLU A 570 28.96 -13.29 26.94
C GLU A 570 29.44 -13.11 25.50
N GLN A 571 28.97 -13.97 24.59
CA GLN A 571 29.20 -13.76 23.16
C GLN A 571 28.54 -12.46 22.67
N ALA A 572 27.31 -12.18 23.09
CA ALA A 572 26.64 -10.91 22.80
C ALA A 572 27.43 -9.70 23.32
N ARG A 573 28.05 -9.81 24.51
CA ARG A 573 28.94 -8.77 25.08
C ARG A 573 30.18 -8.55 24.21
N THR A 574 30.76 -9.61 23.67
CA THR A 574 31.92 -9.53 22.77
C THR A 574 31.54 -8.84 21.45
N ILE A 575 30.38 -9.19 20.88
CA ILE A 575 29.86 -8.53 19.67
C ILE A 575 29.52 -7.06 19.94
N TYR A 576 28.91 -6.74 21.08
CA TYR A 576 28.63 -5.37 21.47
C TYR A 576 29.91 -4.52 21.53
N ALA A 577 31.01 -5.07 22.05
CA ALA A 577 32.28 -4.36 22.19
C ALA A 577 32.88 -3.92 20.84
N SER A 578 32.56 -4.60 19.72
CA SER A 578 33.04 -4.23 18.39
C SER A 578 32.16 -3.18 17.68
N GLY A 579 30.92 -2.97 18.14
CA GLY A 579 29.98 -2.03 17.55
C GLY A 579 28.94 -1.55 18.57
N PRO A 580 29.34 -0.71 19.55
CA PRO A 580 28.48 -0.32 20.64
C PRO A 580 27.33 0.58 20.17
N ASP A 581 26.13 0.27 20.66
CA ASP A 581 24.87 0.97 20.38
C ASP A 581 24.01 0.99 21.66
N THR A 582 23.39 2.12 21.99
CA THR A 582 22.72 2.33 23.29
C THR A 582 21.55 1.37 23.49
N LEU A 583 20.70 1.16 22.48
CA LEU A 583 19.59 0.21 22.54
C LEU A 583 20.09 -1.23 22.73
N ARG A 584 21.16 -1.61 22.04
CA ARG A 584 21.79 -2.93 22.21
C ARG A 584 22.41 -3.11 23.59
N LYS A 585 22.98 -2.05 24.17
CA LYS A 585 23.49 -2.07 25.56
C LYS A 585 22.36 -2.36 26.54
N GLU A 586 21.24 -1.66 26.44
CA GLU A 586 20.10 -1.89 27.32
C GLU A 586 19.49 -3.29 27.15
N ALA A 587 19.53 -3.80 25.92
CA ALA A 587 19.11 -5.17 25.64
C ALA A 587 19.98 -6.21 26.34
N LEU A 588 21.30 -5.99 26.33
CA LEU A 588 22.27 -6.82 27.02
C LEU A 588 22.10 -6.71 28.54
N ASP A 589 22.01 -5.50 29.09
CA ASP A 589 21.90 -5.24 30.54
C ASP A 589 20.71 -5.98 31.15
N THR A 590 19.58 -6.05 30.43
CA THR A 590 18.38 -6.80 30.84
C THR A 590 18.64 -8.28 31.10
N ARG A 591 19.67 -8.86 30.46
CA ARG A 591 20.04 -10.29 30.54
C ARG A 591 21.28 -10.54 31.42
N THR A 592 21.88 -9.51 32.01
CA THR A 592 23.07 -9.66 32.89
C THR A 592 22.72 -10.12 34.31
N GLY A 593 21.52 -9.82 34.81
CA GLY A 593 21.07 -10.18 36.15
C GLY A 593 19.89 -11.15 36.15
N ASN A 594 19.95 -12.21 36.97
CA ASN A 594 18.89 -13.24 37.04
C ASN A 594 17.49 -12.65 37.26
N ARG A 595 17.38 -11.65 38.15
CA ARG A 595 16.10 -11.01 38.47
C ARG A 595 15.55 -10.19 37.30
N GLN A 596 16.36 -9.33 36.70
CA GLN A 596 15.95 -8.47 35.58
C GLN A 596 15.53 -9.31 34.38
N TRP A 597 16.30 -10.36 34.11
CA TRP A 597 16.01 -11.27 33.02
C TRP A 597 14.71 -12.05 33.24
N GLN A 598 14.40 -12.43 34.48
CA GLN A 598 13.12 -13.07 34.81
C GLN A 598 11.94 -12.13 34.58
N ILE A 599 12.04 -10.86 35.00
CA ILE A 599 10.99 -9.86 34.77
C ILE A 599 10.76 -9.69 33.27
N TYR A 600 11.83 -9.50 32.50
CA TYR A 600 11.77 -9.36 31.05
C TYR A 600 11.08 -10.54 30.35
N ARG A 601 11.43 -11.78 30.73
CA ARG A 601 10.87 -12.99 30.10
C ARG A 601 9.40 -13.21 30.46
N ARG A 602 9.00 -12.93 31.70
CA ARG A 602 7.58 -12.98 32.12
C ARG A 602 6.74 -11.98 31.35
N LEU A 603 7.23 -10.75 31.23
CA LEU A 603 6.57 -9.70 30.44
C LEU A 603 6.52 -10.05 28.95
N THR A 604 7.64 -10.49 28.37
CA THR A 604 7.77 -10.68 26.91
C THR A 604 7.11 -11.96 26.42
N TYR A 605 7.38 -13.09 27.07
CA TYR A 605 6.95 -14.42 26.61
C TYR A 605 5.77 -14.94 27.42
N GLY A 606 5.67 -14.57 28.71
CA GLY A 606 4.52 -14.91 29.54
C GLY A 606 3.34 -13.94 29.40
N ARG A 607 3.56 -12.78 28.75
CA ARG A 607 2.59 -11.67 28.66
C ARG A 607 2.10 -11.16 30.02
N GLU A 608 2.90 -11.34 31.08
CA GLU A 608 2.56 -10.93 32.44
C GLU A 608 3.03 -9.49 32.72
N LEU A 609 2.09 -8.59 33.00
CA LEU A 609 2.41 -7.22 33.45
C LEU A 609 3.01 -7.24 34.88
N PRO A 610 4.14 -6.55 35.13
CA PRO A 610 4.74 -6.51 36.47
C PRO A 610 3.89 -5.68 37.45
N ASP A 611 3.80 -6.10 38.71
CA ASP A 611 3.25 -5.22 39.76
C ASP A 611 4.12 -3.95 39.96
N SER A 612 3.60 -2.94 40.65
CA SER A 612 4.31 -1.68 40.89
C SER A 612 5.69 -1.89 41.53
N ALA A 613 5.80 -2.77 42.54
CA ALA A 613 7.09 -3.04 43.21
C ALA A 613 8.12 -3.74 42.32
N THR A 614 7.67 -4.54 41.36
CA THR A 614 8.51 -5.21 40.37
C THR A 614 8.88 -4.27 39.23
N PHE A 615 7.95 -3.42 38.79
CA PHE A 615 8.19 -2.37 37.80
C PHE A 615 9.21 -1.36 38.30
N ASP A 616 9.10 -0.89 39.53
CA ASP A 616 10.07 0.02 40.16
C ASP A 616 11.50 -0.52 40.05
N LYS A 617 11.66 -1.81 40.33
CA LYS A 617 12.96 -2.51 40.30
C LYS A 617 13.41 -2.91 38.90
N ALA A 618 12.56 -2.80 37.87
CA ALA A 618 12.90 -3.24 36.52
C ALA A 618 13.88 -2.27 35.84
N LEU A 619 14.74 -2.77 34.95
CA LEU A 619 15.57 -1.91 34.11
C LEU A 619 14.70 -1.08 33.16
N TYR A 620 15.21 0.10 32.78
CA TYR A 620 14.49 1.10 31.99
C TYR A 620 13.84 0.54 30.72
N ARG A 621 14.59 -0.21 29.88
CA ARG A 621 14.03 -0.92 28.70
C ARG A 621 12.83 -1.81 29.02
N THR A 622 12.85 -2.49 30.17
CA THR A 622 11.75 -3.37 30.61
C THR A 622 10.57 -2.54 31.11
N LYS A 623 10.81 -1.40 31.76
CA LYS A 623 9.76 -0.43 32.12
C LYS A 623 9.03 0.08 30.88
N ILE A 624 9.76 0.50 29.85
CA ILE A 624 9.17 0.96 28.57
C ILE A 624 8.34 -0.15 27.91
N ARG A 625 8.87 -1.38 27.87
CA ARG A 625 8.13 -2.52 27.34
C ARG A 625 6.85 -2.81 28.15
N ALA A 626 6.86 -2.61 29.46
CA ALA A 626 5.68 -2.81 30.31
C ALA A 626 4.60 -1.75 30.04
N VAL A 627 4.99 -0.49 29.83
CA VAL A 627 4.08 0.57 29.37
C VAL A 627 3.43 0.18 28.03
N ARG A 628 4.24 -0.20 27.04
CA ARG A 628 3.71 -0.62 25.73
C ARG A 628 2.75 -1.82 25.85
N ALA A 629 3.14 -2.83 26.61
CA ALA A 629 2.31 -4.01 26.84
C ALA A 629 1.00 -3.67 27.56
N SER A 630 1.01 -2.74 28.52
CA SER A 630 -0.22 -2.31 29.20
C SER A 630 -1.20 -1.59 28.27
N VAL A 631 -0.69 -0.84 27.29
CA VAL A 631 -1.52 -0.23 26.24
C VAL A 631 -2.06 -1.29 25.27
N GLU A 632 -1.19 -2.20 24.79
CA GLU A 632 -1.59 -3.28 23.88
C GLU A 632 -2.63 -4.23 24.49
N GLN A 633 -2.63 -4.39 25.82
CA GLN A 633 -3.58 -5.21 26.58
C GLN A 633 -4.78 -4.41 27.10
N GLU A 634 -4.84 -3.09 26.84
CA GLU A 634 -5.87 -2.17 27.37
C GLU A 634 -5.98 -2.19 28.92
N GLU A 635 -4.86 -2.44 29.61
CA GLU A 635 -4.73 -2.45 31.07
C GLU A 635 -4.39 -1.04 31.60
N TRP A 636 -5.39 -0.15 31.55
CA TRP A 636 -5.22 1.30 31.77
C TRP A 636 -4.73 1.66 33.18
N ALA A 637 -5.14 0.92 34.21
CA ALA A 637 -4.68 1.15 35.58
C ALA A 637 -3.17 0.87 35.72
N SER A 638 -2.68 -0.20 35.08
CA SER A 638 -1.24 -0.50 35.02
C SER A 638 -0.49 0.55 34.21
N MET A 639 -1.03 0.96 33.07
CA MET A 639 -0.45 2.01 32.23
C MET A 639 -0.24 3.31 33.01
N MET A 640 -1.26 3.76 33.74
CA MET A 640 -1.19 4.96 34.58
C MET A 640 -0.15 4.82 35.69
N GLY A 641 -0.20 3.72 36.46
CA GLY A 641 0.77 3.49 37.53
C GLY A 641 2.23 3.38 37.02
N TYR A 642 2.44 2.88 35.80
CA TYR A 642 3.76 2.86 35.17
C TYR A 642 4.19 4.25 34.67
N ALA A 643 3.25 5.04 34.13
CA ALA A 643 3.51 6.39 33.67
C ALA A 643 4.00 7.30 34.79
N GLU A 644 3.38 7.23 35.97
CA GLU A 644 3.80 7.97 37.18
C GLU A 644 5.19 7.56 37.64
N GLN A 645 5.43 6.26 37.85
CA GLN A 645 6.72 5.78 38.33
C GLN A 645 7.86 6.08 37.35
N LEU A 646 7.59 6.06 36.04
CA LEU A 646 8.60 6.35 35.03
C LEU A 646 8.99 7.85 35.01
N LEU A 647 8.12 8.75 35.50
CA LEU A 647 8.44 10.17 35.69
C LEU A 647 9.49 10.41 36.78
N GLU A 648 9.78 9.45 37.65
CA GLU A 648 10.84 9.57 38.66
C GLU A 648 12.25 9.38 38.06
N HIS A 649 12.37 8.85 36.85
CA HIS A 649 13.64 8.52 36.22
C HIS A 649 14.04 9.51 35.11
N PRO A 650 15.34 9.75 34.85
CA PRO A 650 15.75 10.55 33.70
C PRO A 650 15.31 9.88 32.38
N LEU A 651 14.70 10.68 31.49
CA LEU A 651 14.25 10.21 30.18
C LEU A 651 15.45 9.90 29.28
N ARG A 652 15.31 8.88 28.44
CA ARG A 652 16.31 8.46 27.45
C ARG A 652 15.76 8.66 26.04
N ASP A 653 16.53 9.32 25.19
CA ASP A 653 16.11 9.72 23.83
C ASP A 653 15.76 8.52 22.94
N ASP A 654 16.35 7.34 23.19
CA ASP A 654 16.14 6.12 22.41
C ASP A 654 14.69 5.60 22.45
N PHE A 655 13.89 6.00 23.45
CA PHE A 655 12.50 5.60 23.62
C PHE A 655 11.50 6.74 23.36
N PHE A 656 11.92 7.75 22.60
CA PHE A 656 11.08 8.92 22.31
C PHE A 656 9.70 8.54 21.73
N ASP A 657 9.66 7.57 20.82
CA ASP A 657 8.41 7.09 20.22
C ASP A 657 7.46 6.46 21.26
N ASP A 658 8.01 5.72 22.23
CA ASP A 658 7.21 5.13 23.31
C ASP A 658 6.63 6.20 24.23
N TYR A 659 7.37 7.28 24.51
CA TYR A 659 6.82 8.38 25.32
C TYR A 659 5.72 9.13 24.59
N LEU A 660 5.84 9.35 23.27
CA LEU A 660 4.77 9.98 22.50
C LEU A 660 3.52 9.12 22.46
N ALA A 661 3.67 7.80 22.26
CA ALA A 661 2.54 6.87 22.32
C ALA A 661 1.86 6.90 23.70
N LEU A 662 2.64 6.91 24.78
CA LEU A 662 2.11 7.05 26.14
C LEU A 662 1.34 8.36 26.32
N ILE A 663 1.92 9.51 25.94
CA ILE A 663 1.24 10.81 26.02
C ILE A 663 -0.05 10.79 25.24
N HIS A 664 -0.04 10.24 24.03
CA HIS A 664 -1.20 10.17 23.17
C HIS A 664 -2.38 9.46 23.85
N HIS A 665 -2.11 8.32 24.48
CA HIS A 665 -3.11 7.56 25.23
C HIS A 665 -3.52 8.23 26.55
N LEU A 666 -2.60 8.85 27.30
CA LEU A 666 -2.94 9.63 28.50
C LEU A 666 -3.92 10.76 28.16
N CYS A 667 -3.65 11.52 27.09
CA CYS A 667 -4.55 12.57 26.60
C CYS A 667 -5.93 12.01 26.26
N PHE A 668 -5.98 10.89 25.53
CA PHE A 668 -7.26 10.29 25.12
C PHE A 668 -8.06 9.74 26.30
N GLN A 669 -7.38 9.17 27.30
CA GLN A 669 -7.98 8.71 28.57
C GLN A 669 -8.37 9.85 29.52
N ARG A 670 -8.15 11.12 29.14
CA ARG A 670 -8.42 12.31 29.96
C ARG A 670 -7.55 12.41 31.23
N GLU A 671 -6.35 11.82 31.19
CA GLU A 671 -5.35 11.94 32.24
C GLU A 671 -4.49 13.19 32.01
N ASP A 672 -5.14 14.36 32.01
CA ASP A 672 -4.57 15.64 31.56
C ASP A 672 -3.33 16.06 32.37
N GLU A 673 -3.37 15.88 33.70
CA GLU A 673 -2.25 16.26 34.58
C GLU A 673 -0.99 15.43 34.26
N ALA A 674 -1.16 14.12 34.10
CA ALA A 674 -0.09 13.20 33.76
C ALA A 674 0.47 13.49 32.36
N ALA A 675 -0.40 13.69 31.36
CA ALA A 675 0.01 14.05 30.01
C ALA A 675 0.84 15.34 29.99
N LEU A 676 0.38 16.38 30.70
CA LEU A 676 1.09 17.66 30.80
C LEU A 676 2.42 17.55 31.55
N GLU A 677 2.53 16.67 32.54
CA GLU A 677 3.81 16.41 33.21
C GLU A 677 4.82 15.75 32.27
N TRP A 678 4.39 14.73 31.52
CA TRP A 678 5.21 14.09 30.48
C TRP A 678 5.67 15.06 29.41
N ILE A 679 4.75 15.87 28.87
CA ILE A 679 5.05 16.94 27.90
C ILE A 679 6.10 17.89 28.47
N ARG A 680 5.88 18.44 29.68
CA ARG A 680 6.82 19.37 30.33
C ARG A 680 8.21 18.75 30.51
N LYS A 681 8.28 17.47 30.88
CA LYS A 681 9.53 16.76 31.08
C LYS A 681 10.28 16.54 29.77
N LEU A 682 9.59 16.12 28.70
CA LEU A 682 10.18 15.97 27.38
C LEU A 682 10.63 17.31 26.79
N SER A 683 9.85 18.39 26.95
CA SER A 683 10.22 19.72 26.45
C SER A 683 11.51 20.28 27.07
N ARG A 684 11.94 19.79 28.23
CA ARG A 684 13.21 20.17 28.89
C ARG A 684 14.42 19.41 28.35
N THR A 685 14.22 18.40 27.48
CA THR A 685 15.30 17.64 26.86
C THR A 685 15.79 18.31 25.58
N GLY A 686 17.03 18.02 25.16
CA GLY A 686 17.63 18.57 23.94
C GLY A 686 17.10 17.91 22.67
N LEU A 687 15.81 18.06 22.38
CA LEU A 687 15.14 17.37 21.27
C LEU A 687 15.65 17.82 19.89
N ARG A 688 15.88 16.84 19.00
CA ARG A 688 15.99 17.05 17.54
C ARG A 688 14.76 17.78 17.01
N ASP A 689 14.91 18.47 15.88
CA ASP A 689 13.80 19.22 15.28
C ASP A 689 12.58 18.35 14.96
N ARG A 690 12.79 17.15 14.41
CA ARG A 690 11.70 16.20 14.17
C ARG A 690 10.99 15.77 15.46
N HIS A 691 11.73 15.52 16.53
CA HIS A 691 11.14 15.17 17.82
C HIS A 691 10.33 16.34 18.39
N ARG A 692 10.83 17.58 18.27
CA ARG A 692 10.09 18.78 18.68
C ARG A 692 8.79 18.96 17.91
N GLN A 693 8.81 18.76 16.59
CA GLN A 693 7.60 18.80 15.75
C GLN A 693 6.55 17.77 16.20
N ARG A 694 6.98 16.54 16.49
CA ARG A 694 6.08 15.46 16.92
C ARG A 694 5.55 15.67 18.35
N LEU A 695 6.37 16.18 19.27
CA LEU A 695 5.90 16.57 20.60
C LEU A 695 4.88 17.71 20.54
N ASN A 696 5.11 18.72 19.70
CA ASN A 696 4.15 19.81 19.50
C ASN A 696 2.79 19.31 18.98
N ARG A 697 2.79 18.25 18.15
CA ARG A 697 1.56 17.61 17.71
C ARG A 697 0.79 16.97 18.86
N GLU A 698 1.47 16.32 19.82
CA GLU A 698 0.81 15.77 21.01
C GLU A 698 0.29 16.86 21.95
N ILE A 699 0.95 18.03 21.98
CA ILE A 699 0.45 19.23 22.67
C ILE A 699 -0.85 19.70 22.00
N ASP A 700 -0.87 19.80 20.68
CA ASP A 700 -2.07 20.18 19.92
C ASP A 700 -3.20 19.16 20.13
N TRP A 701 -2.88 17.86 20.16
CA TRP A 701 -3.82 16.77 20.44
C TRP A 701 -4.48 16.91 21.81
N HIS A 702 -3.68 17.16 22.85
CA HIS A 702 -4.19 17.44 24.20
C HIS A 702 -5.16 18.63 24.21
N TYR A 703 -4.80 19.75 23.57
CA TYR A 703 -5.67 20.92 23.49
C TYR A 703 -6.97 20.65 22.72
N PHE A 704 -6.88 19.93 21.60
CA PHE A 704 -8.03 19.53 20.79
C PHE A 704 -9.04 18.72 21.61
N LEU A 705 -8.56 17.70 22.34
CA LEU A 705 -9.43 16.88 23.17
C LEU A 705 -10.05 17.69 24.31
N LYS A 706 -9.27 18.54 24.99
CA LYS A 706 -9.74 19.34 26.13
C LYS A 706 -10.86 20.32 25.76
N ASN A 707 -10.75 21.00 24.62
CA ASN A 707 -11.70 22.04 24.23
C ASN A 707 -13.06 21.50 23.76
N ARG A 708 -13.19 20.19 23.53
CA ARG A 708 -14.44 19.55 23.13
C ARG A 708 -15.01 18.74 24.31
N GLU A 709 -15.67 19.45 25.23
CA GLU A 709 -16.23 18.94 26.51
C GLU A 709 -17.42 17.97 26.34
N ASN A 710 -18.10 17.96 25.19
CA ASN A 710 -19.33 17.17 24.97
C ASN A 710 -19.12 15.73 24.48
N PHE A 711 -17.92 15.17 24.66
CA PHE A 711 -17.61 13.82 24.21
C PHE A 711 -17.55 12.87 25.40
N GLU A 712 -18.39 11.83 25.38
CA GLU A 712 -18.43 10.76 26.38
C GLU A 712 -17.02 10.22 26.63
N LYS A 713 -16.72 9.88 27.90
CA LYS A 713 -15.46 9.21 28.26
C LYS A 713 -15.37 7.87 27.48
N PRO A 714 -14.16 7.48 27.02
CA PRO A 714 -13.94 6.27 26.21
C PRO A 714 -14.58 4.99 26.76
#